data_AF-A0A7C6L2I3-F1
#
_entry.id   AF-A0A7C6L2I3-F1
#
_cell.length_a   1.000
_cell.length_b   1.000
_cell.length_c   1.000
_cell.angle_alpha   90.00
_cell.angle_beta   90.00
_cell.angle_gamma   90.00
#
_symmetry.space_group_name_H-M   'P 1'
#
loop_
_entity.id
_entity.type
_entity.pdbx_description
1 polymer ?
#
loop_
_entity_poly.entity_id
_entity_poly.type
_entity_poly.pdbx_seq_one_letter_code
_entity_poly.pdbx_strand_id
1 'polypeptide(L)'
;MKRGKSKTVGYILALFFGGLGAHLFYYGKYLRGILYLAFSWTGIPILLGWIDMFFIHKWHQKYLESHENSPQSLQKKPLQSITSRVEKTRPEKAESEKSVLSYRENEMMFYREEDIILPEYAHLKTPSYIKEEIQQIKKSFKAKDLNRPVIEISIHTHETYFMEDSIKYANQMGIQTEFVPLQVYWTTFRALDEKQKKWYFYWRHQMLKGNYLDTDLSYVILFVYELINYTFNQNAAFNVSMMVRLQQAYKERIPNLDRYLSEWIRDMLIELNEIELARKWGLGAEPYYQMDFYQIFKVHEKDISKIPIKEWQKVIRGYSETNFFEMNKQKVYAAFKEALRLFQKINIEEGLELEKAWFKQEKKTATYYLFKSAVIGRNVGSRVIEYTEYVPTEYFYNEITALFRVSENVTRLCNGVKRQIQANEELLPPNFKKRLLEEMKSKKVYEIDEDVGIKSRFSHVVTDKIEEKGSQIPPKPNEILETKTANNDSNKSWITELDGKQVEVLKQRHQAFISEFSSDEQDEDKSTEREIKAMSNVEKTKLDILERPTITLSDDDVDVEGFLFSLTEEEIEFISTFSSKRRRIDVVNDEIRDKGIPAAVFINEINTKAEEYLDDVFIEQIGDDYVINEELVCVLEEIERSKAI
;
A
#
# COMPACT_ATOMS: atom_id res chain seq x y z
N MET A 1 21.20 39.74 -16.30
CA MET A 1 20.69 40.08 -17.65
C MET A 1 19.17 40.13 -17.59
N LYS A 2 18.52 41.27 -17.85
CA LYS A 2 17.06 41.30 -18.07
C LYS A 2 16.78 40.61 -19.40
N ARG A 3 16.11 39.45 -19.40
CA ARG A 3 15.63 38.82 -20.64
C ARG A 3 14.53 39.73 -21.22
N GLY A 4 14.85 40.42 -22.31
CA GLY A 4 13.84 41.15 -23.08
C GLY A 4 12.82 40.18 -23.67
N LYS A 5 11.59 40.65 -23.90
CA LYS A 5 10.58 39.89 -24.65
C LYS A 5 11.18 39.50 -26.00
N SER A 6 10.96 38.27 -26.45
CA SER A 6 11.34 37.80 -27.80
C SER A 6 10.25 38.14 -28.81
N LYS A 7 10.65 38.61 -29.99
CA LYS A 7 9.75 38.92 -31.10
C LYS A 7 9.10 37.66 -31.68
N THR A 8 9.86 36.57 -31.76
CA THR A 8 9.42 35.26 -32.26
C THR A 8 8.27 34.71 -31.43
N VAL A 9 8.36 34.83 -30.11
CA VAL A 9 7.30 34.45 -29.17
C VAL A 9 6.01 35.23 -29.48
N GLY A 10 6.10 36.53 -29.75
CA GLY A 10 4.94 37.33 -30.15
C GLY A 10 4.22 36.81 -31.40
N TYR A 11 4.95 36.37 -32.42
CA TYR A 11 4.36 35.79 -33.64
C TYR A 11 3.71 34.43 -33.40
N ILE A 12 4.35 33.58 -32.59
CA ILE A 12 3.81 32.26 -32.23
C ILE A 12 2.49 32.41 -31.46
N LEU A 13 2.44 33.35 -30.50
CA LEU A 13 1.21 33.64 -29.77
C LEU A 13 0.09 34.16 -30.68
N ALA A 14 0.41 34.97 -31.69
CA ALA A 14 -0.61 35.49 -32.60
C ALA A 14 -1.14 34.43 -33.57
N LEU A 15 -0.30 33.45 -33.95
CA LEU A 15 -0.67 32.38 -34.86
C LEU A 15 -1.58 31.33 -34.20
N PHE A 16 -1.21 30.85 -33.01
CA PHE A 16 -1.92 29.77 -32.31
C PHE A 16 -2.94 30.27 -31.28
N PHE A 17 -2.71 31.45 -30.69
CA PHE A 17 -3.54 32.01 -29.63
C PHE A 17 -4.11 33.40 -30.00
N GLY A 18 -4.13 33.73 -31.30
CA GLY A 18 -4.66 34.98 -31.82
C GLY A 18 -6.14 35.19 -31.49
N GLY A 19 -6.93 34.10 -31.49
CA GLY A 19 -8.35 34.12 -31.13
C GLY A 19 -8.64 34.49 -29.67
N LEU A 20 -7.67 34.26 -28.77
CA LEU A 20 -7.76 34.64 -27.36
C LEU A 20 -7.05 35.98 -27.07
N GLY A 21 -6.40 36.58 -28.06
CA GLY A 21 -5.68 37.84 -27.92
C GLY A 21 -4.37 37.76 -27.11
N ALA A 22 -3.79 36.56 -26.93
CA ALA A 22 -2.64 36.33 -26.06
C ALA A 22 -1.39 37.15 -26.47
N HIS A 23 -1.19 37.38 -27.78
CA HIS A 23 -0.14 38.25 -28.30
C HIS A 23 -0.32 39.73 -27.93
N LEU A 24 -1.55 40.20 -27.72
CA LEU A 24 -1.84 41.58 -27.30
C LEU A 24 -1.47 41.79 -25.83
N PHE A 25 -1.75 40.80 -24.97
CA PHE A 25 -1.30 40.80 -23.58
C PHE A 25 0.22 40.76 -23.48
N TYR A 26 0.88 39.98 -24.35
CA TYR A 26 2.34 39.94 -24.42
C TYR A 26 2.96 41.31 -24.72
N TYR A 27 2.31 42.17 -25.51
CA TYR A 27 2.76 43.55 -25.78
C TYR A 27 2.12 44.63 -24.88
N GLY A 28 1.40 44.25 -23.82
CA GLY A 28 0.83 45.18 -22.84
C GLY A 28 -0.42 45.94 -23.33
N LYS A 29 -1.13 45.40 -24.32
CA LYS A 29 -2.35 45.99 -24.90
C LYS A 29 -3.62 45.35 -24.31
N TYR A 30 -3.75 45.43 -22.99
CA TYR A 30 -4.78 44.74 -22.20
C TYR A 30 -6.20 45.02 -22.67
N LEU A 31 -6.54 46.27 -22.99
CA LEU A 31 -7.90 46.63 -23.41
C LEU A 31 -8.34 45.93 -24.71
N ARG A 32 -7.41 45.77 -25.66
CA ARG A 32 -7.68 45.03 -26.91
C ARG A 32 -7.66 43.52 -26.68
N GLY A 33 -6.77 43.02 -25.82
CA GLY A 33 -6.71 41.61 -25.45
C GLY A 33 -8.01 41.15 -24.76
N ILE A 34 -8.55 41.95 -23.85
CA ILE A 34 -9.84 41.66 -23.18
C ILE A 34 -10.99 41.65 -24.20
N LEU A 35 -10.99 42.57 -25.16
CA LEU A 35 -11.98 42.57 -26.23
C LEU A 35 -11.91 41.28 -27.07
N TYR A 36 -10.71 40.82 -27.41
CA TYR A 36 -10.51 39.58 -28.17
C TYR A 36 -10.96 38.36 -27.36
N LEU A 37 -10.69 38.34 -26.05
CA LEU A 37 -11.13 37.28 -25.15
C LEU A 37 -12.66 37.23 -25.04
N ALA A 38 -13.32 38.38 -24.88
CA ALA A 38 -14.77 38.49 -24.74
C ALA A 38 -15.53 38.06 -26.02
N PHE A 39 -14.94 38.29 -27.20
CA PHE A 39 -15.52 37.90 -28.49
C PHE A 39 -14.91 36.61 -29.06
N SER A 40 -14.10 35.88 -28.29
CA SER A 40 -13.37 34.70 -28.77
C SER A 40 -14.28 33.59 -29.31
N TRP A 41 -15.46 33.44 -28.72
CA TRP A 41 -16.51 32.51 -29.15
C TRP A 41 -17.12 32.83 -30.52
N THR A 42 -16.93 34.04 -31.05
CA THR A 42 -17.45 34.44 -32.38
C THR A 42 -16.54 34.03 -33.53
N GLY A 43 -15.32 33.54 -33.26
CA GLY A 43 -14.31 33.19 -34.26
C GLY A 43 -13.67 34.39 -35.00
N ILE A 44 -14.30 35.57 -34.96
CA ILE A 44 -13.79 36.83 -35.56
C ILE A 44 -12.39 37.21 -35.03
N PRO A 45 -12.08 37.09 -33.72
CA PRO A 45 -10.76 37.42 -33.20
C PRO A 45 -9.62 36.57 -33.76
N ILE A 46 -9.89 35.36 -34.29
CA ILE A 46 -8.88 34.51 -34.92
C ILE A 46 -8.33 35.18 -36.19
N LEU A 47 -9.23 35.68 -37.05
CA LEU A 47 -8.86 36.39 -38.28
C LEU A 47 -8.17 37.72 -37.97
N LEU A 48 -8.64 38.44 -36.94
CA LEU A 48 -8.00 39.68 -36.47
C LEU A 48 -6.60 39.42 -35.88
N GLY A 49 -6.39 38.28 -35.21
CA GLY A 49 -5.09 37.85 -34.69
C GLY A 49 -4.05 37.64 -35.78
N TRP A 50 -4.44 37.12 -36.94
CA TRP A 50 -3.56 37.01 -38.12
C TRP A 50 -3.24 38.38 -38.74
N ILE A 51 -4.21 39.29 -38.78
CA ILE A 51 -3.97 40.68 -39.21
C ILE A 51 -3.02 41.41 -38.24
N ASP A 52 -3.11 41.13 -36.94
CA ASP A 52 -2.23 41.70 -35.94
C ASP A 52 -0.75 41.30 -36.11
N MET A 53 -0.45 40.18 -36.78
CA MET A 53 0.93 39.75 -37.06
C MET A 53 1.72 40.80 -37.85
N PHE A 54 1.07 41.56 -38.74
CA PHE A 54 1.71 42.65 -39.48
C PHE A 54 2.17 43.81 -38.56
N PHE A 55 1.53 43.98 -37.40
CA PHE A 55 1.82 45.06 -36.46
C PHE A 55 2.75 44.66 -35.30
N ILE A 56 3.01 43.36 -35.12
CA ILE A 56 3.90 42.82 -34.07
C ILE A 56 5.29 43.43 -34.13
N HIS A 57 5.85 43.64 -35.32
CA HIS A 57 7.15 44.28 -35.49
C HIS A 57 7.19 45.67 -34.82
N LYS A 58 6.17 46.49 -35.11
CA LYS A 58 6.06 47.86 -34.60
C LYS A 58 5.84 47.89 -33.08
N TRP A 59 5.07 46.96 -32.54
CA TRP A 59 4.82 46.89 -31.09
C TRP A 59 6.04 46.39 -30.32
N HIS A 60 6.82 45.51 -30.92
CA HIS A 60 8.07 45.05 -30.37
C HIS A 60 9.11 46.16 -30.28
N GLN A 61 9.28 46.97 -31.34
CA GLN A 61 10.17 48.12 -31.32
C GLN A 61 9.76 49.14 -30.26
N LYS A 62 8.48 49.49 -30.17
CA LYS A 62 7.95 50.40 -29.14
C LYS A 62 8.16 49.86 -27.72
N TYR A 63 8.08 48.54 -27.54
CA TYR A 63 8.39 47.89 -26.27
C TYR A 63 9.87 48.03 -25.89
N LEU A 64 10.79 47.87 -26.85
CA LEU A 64 12.23 48.05 -26.60
C LEU A 64 12.58 49.52 -26.28
N GLU A 65 12.05 50.47 -27.05
CA GLU A 65 12.28 51.92 -26.86
C GLU A 65 11.78 52.44 -25.51
N SER A 66 10.63 51.93 -25.04
CA SER A 66 10.08 52.27 -23.71
C SER A 66 10.87 51.67 -22.55
N HIS A 67 11.69 50.64 -22.80
CA HIS A 67 12.51 49.97 -21.80
C HIS A 67 14.00 50.36 -21.86
N GLU A 68 14.44 51.10 -22.89
CA GLU A 68 15.75 51.75 -22.95
C GLU A 68 15.74 53.17 -22.34
N ASN A 69 14.62 53.91 -22.40
CA ASN A 69 14.53 55.29 -21.92
C ASN A 69 14.07 55.42 -20.45
N SER A 70 14.77 54.78 -19.51
CA SER A 70 14.60 55.03 -18.07
C SER A 70 15.94 55.45 -17.45
N PRO A 71 16.04 56.62 -16.77
CA PRO A 71 17.33 57.22 -16.44
C PRO A 71 18.11 56.42 -15.39
N GLN A 72 19.29 55.96 -15.77
CA GLN A 72 20.36 55.53 -14.87
C GLN A 72 21.03 56.78 -14.25
N SER A 73 20.78 57.05 -12.97
CA SER A 73 21.69 57.87 -12.16
C SER A 73 21.59 57.53 -10.68
N LEU A 74 22.51 56.68 -10.20
CA LEU A 74 23.14 56.85 -8.89
C LEU A 74 24.57 56.31 -9.01
N GLN A 75 25.50 57.26 -9.06
CA GLN A 75 26.92 57.09 -9.32
C GLN A 75 27.64 56.35 -8.19
N LYS A 76 28.60 55.50 -8.57
CA LYS A 76 29.70 55.03 -7.72
C LYS A 76 30.64 56.21 -7.40
N LYS A 77 31.11 56.32 -6.16
CA LYS A 77 32.36 56.99 -5.80
C LYS A 77 33.23 56.10 -4.89
N PRO A 78 34.57 56.13 -5.04
CA PRO A 78 35.48 55.12 -4.47
C PRO A 78 35.92 55.42 -3.03
N LEU A 79 36.32 54.35 -2.32
CA LEU A 79 36.86 54.34 -0.96
C LEU A 79 38.08 55.27 -0.79
N GLN A 80 38.14 55.93 0.37
CA GLN A 80 39.38 56.42 0.98
C GLN A 80 39.60 55.74 2.33
N SER A 81 40.82 55.21 2.46
CA SER A 81 41.48 54.63 3.62
C SER A 81 41.74 55.64 4.74
N ILE A 82 41.82 55.18 6.01
CA ILE A 82 43.04 55.21 6.87
C ILE A 82 42.70 54.72 8.29
N THR A 83 43.26 53.54 8.60
CA THR A 83 43.86 53.03 9.85
C THR A 83 43.21 53.23 11.24
N SER A 84 43.09 52.12 11.98
CA SER A 84 44.08 51.80 13.02
C SER A 84 44.11 50.30 13.36
N ARG A 85 45.28 49.91 13.86
CA ARG A 85 45.94 48.60 13.92
C ARG A 85 45.76 47.98 15.30
N VAL A 86 45.33 46.72 15.40
CA VAL A 86 45.77 45.78 16.45
C VAL A 86 45.83 44.36 15.87
N GLU A 87 46.82 43.64 16.37
CA GLU A 87 47.48 42.42 15.92
C GLU A 87 46.66 41.12 15.93
N LYS A 88 47.22 40.15 15.19
CA LYS A 88 46.86 38.74 15.03
C LYS A 88 46.57 37.97 16.33
N THR A 89 45.55 37.12 16.27
CA THR A 89 45.70 35.65 16.43
C THR A 89 44.44 34.92 15.89
N ARG A 90 44.66 33.96 14.98
CA ARG A 90 43.70 32.93 14.50
C ARG A 90 43.64 31.83 15.61
N PRO A 91 42.59 30.98 15.77
CA PRO A 91 41.85 30.36 14.67
C PRO A 91 40.37 29.96 14.85
N GLU A 92 39.80 29.45 13.76
CA GLU A 92 38.74 28.42 13.69
C GLU A 92 37.43 28.63 14.46
N LYS A 93 36.46 29.32 13.84
CA LYS A 93 35.02 29.16 14.17
C LYS A 93 34.15 29.36 12.93
N ALA A 94 34.02 28.30 12.12
CA ALA A 94 32.96 28.20 11.11
C ALA A 94 31.96 27.06 11.44
N GLU A 95 32.33 26.15 12.36
CA GLU A 95 31.45 25.06 12.82
C GLU A 95 30.62 25.42 14.06
N SER A 96 31.04 26.40 14.87
CA SER A 96 30.31 26.77 16.10
C SER A 96 29.08 27.65 15.86
N GLU A 97 29.00 28.36 14.73
CA GLU A 97 27.82 29.20 14.43
C GLU A 97 26.63 28.37 13.95
N LYS A 98 26.89 27.26 13.23
CA LYS A 98 25.83 26.30 12.85
C LYS A 98 25.27 25.54 14.04
N SER A 99 26.12 25.14 14.99
CA SER A 99 25.66 24.47 16.20
C SER A 99 24.85 25.42 17.10
N VAL A 100 25.32 26.67 17.28
CA VAL A 100 24.60 27.64 18.13
C VAL A 100 23.25 28.09 17.53
N LEU A 101 23.11 28.12 16.19
CA LEU A 101 21.80 28.35 15.56
C LEU A 101 20.86 27.13 15.70
N SER A 102 21.35 25.89 15.54
CA SER A 102 20.51 24.69 15.72
C SER A 102 20.08 24.50 17.18
N TYR A 103 20.94 24.83 18.14
CA TYR A 103 20.61 24.80 19.57
C TYR A 103 19.54 25.84 19.94
N ARG A 104 19.51 27.02 19.29
CA ARG A 104 18.48 28.04 19.54
C ARG A 104 17.11 27.73 18.94
N GLU A 105 17.03 26.99 17.82
CA GLU A 105 15.75 26.52 17.26
C GLU A 105 15.12 25.43 18.13
N ASN A 106 15.92 24.52 18.71
CA ASN A 106 15.44 23.49 19.65
C ASN A 106 14.92 24.07 20.99
N GLU A 107 15.34 25.26 21.42
CA GLU A 107 14.80 25.91 22.62
C GLU A 107 13.41 26.54 22.41
N MET A 108 12.94 26.74 21.16
CA MET A 108 11.63 27.34 20.86
C MET A 108 10.51 26.33 20.64
N MET A 109 10.81 25.03 20.54
CA MET A 109 9.79 23.99 20.38
C MET A 109 9.23 23.55 21.74
N PHE A 110 7.92 23.28 21.80
CA PHE A 110 7.25 22.84 23.04
C PHE A 110 7.46 21.35 23.36
N TYR A 111 8.34 20.69 22.63
CA TYR A 111 8.75 19.28 22.75
C TYR A 111 10.25 19.15 22.42
N ARG A 112 10.87 18.03 22.80
CA ARG A 112 12.26 17.70 22.47
C ARG A 112 12.29 16.59 21.44
N GLU A 113 13.05 16.77 20.36
CA GLU A 113 13.16 15.75 19.31
C GLU A 113 13.84 14.48 19.82
N GLU A 114 14.83 14.64 20.71
CA GLU A 114 15.66 13.55 21.22
C GLU A 114 14.85 12.54 22.05
N ASP A 115 13.75 12.99 22.68
CA ASP A 115 12.85 12.13 23.46
C ASP A 115 11.98 11.23 22.55
N ILE A 116 11.78 11.64 21.29
CA ILE A 116 10.92 10.98 20.32
C ILE A 116 11.73 10.08 19.38
N ILE A 117 12.92 10.49 18.97
CA ILE A 117 13.78 9.72 18.06
C ILE A 117 14.14 8.37 18.68
N LEU A 118 13.83 7.28 17.99
CA LEU A 118 14.21 5.93 18.40
C LEU A 118 15.65 5.65 17.97
N PRO A 119 16.45 4.91 18.78
CA PRO A 119 17.85 4.61 18.45
C PRO A 119 18.04 3.96 17.08
N GLU A 120 17.10 3.10 16.67
CA GLU A 120 17.10 2.42 15.38
C GLU A 120 17.05 3.39 14.19
N TYR A 121 16.38 4.53 14.32
CA TYR A 121 16.16 5.49 13.23
C TYR A 121 16.98 6.79 13.38
N ALA A 122 17.84 6.87 14.41
CA ALA A 122 18.60 8.09 14.71
C ALA A 122 19.60 8.49 13.60
N HIS A 123 19.99 7.55 12.74
CA HIS A 123 20.93 7.78 11.64
C HIS A 123 20.27 8.38 10.38
N LEU A 124 18.94 8.38 10.29
CA LEU A 124 18.20 8.85 9.13
C LEU A 124 18.45 10.33 8.86
N LYS A 125 18.70 10.67 7.59
CA LYS A 125 18.96 12.05 7.17
C LYS A 125 17.94 12.50 6.14
N THR A 126 17.32 13.65 6.38
CA THR A 126 16.41 14.26 5.40
C THR A 126 17.18 14.69 4.15
N PRO A 127 16.77 14.21 2.96
CA PRO A 127 17.36 14.61 1.68
C PRO A 127 17.31 16.13 1.45
N SER A 128 18.30 16.67 0.71
CA SER A 128 18.38 18.11 0.44
C SER A 128 17.20 18.62 -0.39
N TYR A 129 16.72 17.83 -1.36
CA TYR A 129 15.60 18.23 -2.23
C TYR A 129 14.31 18.49 -1.42
N ILE A 130 14.01 17.65 -0.42
CA ILE A 130 12.86 17.83 0.48
C ILE A 130 13.00 19.14 1.27
N LYS A 131 14.19 19.42 1.80
CA LYS A 131 14.44 20.68 2.54
C LYS A 131 14.27 21.90 1.64
N GLU A 132 14.75 21.84 0.41
CA GLU A 132 14.64 22.93 -0.57
C GLU A 132 13.18 23.20 -0.94
N GLU A 133 12.38 22.15 -1.17
CA GLU A 133 10.96 22.26 -1.49
C GLU A 133 10.16 22.91 -0.35
N ILE A 134 10.36 22.45 0.90
CA ILE A 134 9.71 23.06 2.07
C ILE A 134 10.14 24.52 2.25
N GLN A 135 11.41 24.85 1.96
CA GLN A 135 11.87 26.24 2.00
C GLN A 135 11.22 27.11 0.92
N GLN A 136 10.96 26.57 -0.27
CA GLN A 136 10.26 27.29 -1.33
C GLN A 136 8.81 27.60 -0.92
N ILE A 137 8.11 26.61 -0.37
CA ILE A 137 6.76 26.78 0.16
C ILE A 137 6.74 27.81 1.31
N LYS A 138 7.71 27.74 2.24
CA LYS A 138 7.85 28.75 3.30
C LYS A 138 8.09 30.18 2.76
N LYS A 139 8.76 30.33 1.61
CA LYS A 139 9.04 31.64 0.99
C LYS A 139 7.83 32.20 0.26
N SER A 140 7.03 31.37 -0.41
CA SER A 140 5.81 31.83 -1.09
C SER A 140 4.79 32.39 -0.08
N PHE A 141 4.69 31.84 1.13
CA PHE A 141 3.87 32.44 2.21
C PHE A 141 4.33 33.85 2.58
N LYS A 142 5.61 34.01 2.87
CA LYS A 142 6.14 35.31 3.32
C LYS A 142 6.04 36.37 2.22
N ALA A 143 6.03 35.98 0.95
CA ALA A 143 5.82 36.89 -0.17
C ALA A 143 4.38 37.43 -0.24
N LYS A 144 3.36 36.63 0.15
CA LYS A 144 1.94 37.08 0.23
C LYS A 144 1.73 38.19 1.27
N ASP A 145 2.56 38.25 2.32
CA ASP A 145 2.49 39.28 3.38
C ASP A 145 3.21 40.60 3.05
N LEU A 146 3.98 40.67 1.95
CA LEU A 146 4.60 41.93 1.54
C LEU A 146 3.63 42.74 0.68
N ASN A 147 3.39 43.99 1.09
CA ASN A 147 2.59 45.03 0.42
C ASN A 147 3.19 45.48 -0.95
N ARG A 148 3.56 44.53 -1.82
CA ARG A 148 4.10 44.75 -3.17
C ARG A 148 3.25 43.95 -4.15
N PRO A 149 2.84 44.52 -5.30
CA PRO A 149 2.09 43.78 -6.29
C PRO A 149 3.04 42.80 -7.00
N VAL A 150 3.10 41.57 -6.49
CA VAL A 150 3.74 40.42 -7.14
C VAL A 150 2.63 39.60 -7.77
N ILE A 151 2.63 39.46 -9.10
CA ILE A 151 1.75 38.53 -9.78
C ILE A 151 2.49 37.19 -9.81
N GLU A 152 2.18 36.33 -8.85
CA GLU A 152 2.61 34.94 -8.83
C GLU A 152 1.45 34.08 -9.34
N ILE A 153 1.67 33.36 -10.45
CA ILE A 153 0.69 32.40 -10.98
C ILE A 153 1.10 31.04 -10.40
N SER A 154 0.49 30.69 -9.28
CA SER A 154 0.66 29.40 -8.61
C SER A 154 -0.56 28.52 -8.91
N ILE A 155 -0.35 27.30 -9.41
CA ILE A 155 -1.40 26.29 -9.48
C ILE A 155 -1.44 25.61 -8.11
N HIS A 156 -2.46 25.91 -7.31
CA HIS A 156 -2.63 25.31 -5.98
C HIS A 156 -3.58 24.11 -6.10
N THR A 157 -3.12 22.94 -5.66
CA THR A 157 -3.98 21.76 -5.45
C THR A 157 -4.45 21.69 -4.00
N HIS A 158 -5.45 20.84 -3.71
CA HIS A 158 -5.95 20.62 -2.35
C HIS A 158 -4.84 20.19 -1.37
N GLU A 159 -3.87 19.40 -1.86
CA GLU A 159 -2.72 18.90 -1.09
C GLU A 159 -1.71 20.02 -0.80
N THR A 160 -1.49 20.95 -1.75
CA THR A 160 -0.62 22.10 -1.49
C THR A 160 -1.18 22.97 -0.37
N TYR A 161 -2.52 23.19 -0.35
CA TYR A 161 -3.20 23.91 0.72
C TYR A 161 -3.03 23.26 2.10
N PHE A 162 -3.05 21.92 2.14
CA PHE A 162 -2.80 21.18 3.38
C PHE A 162 -1.40 21.47 3.95
N MET A 163 -0.36 21.47 3.10
CA MET A 163 1.00 21.78 3.54
C MET A 163 1.10 23.22 4.09
N GLU A 164 0.38 24.17 3.48
CA GLU A 164 0.30 25.55 3.96
C GLU A 164 -0.24 25.62 5.39
N ASP A 165 -1.38 24.96 5.61
CA ASP A 165 -2.05 24.90 6.89
C ASP A 165 -1.19 24.18 7.95
N SER A 166 -0.56 23.05 7.59
CA SER A 166 0.33 22.32 8.50
C SER A 166 1.53 23.16 8.96
N ILE A 167 2.21 23.87 8.04
CA ILE A 167 3.33 24.75 8.40
C ILE A 167 2.86 25.87 9.34
N LYS A 168 1.70 26.46 9.07
CA LYS A 168 1.10 27.50 9.91
C LYS A 168 0.81 26.99 11.33
N TYR A 169 0.30 25.77 11.45
CA TYR A 169 -0.09 25.18 12.73
C TYR A 169 1.00 24.36 13.41
N ALA A 170 2.20 24.21 12.83
CA ALA A 170 3.27 23.36 13.38
C ALA A 170 3.60 23.70 14.86
N ASN A 171 3.63 24.98 15.21
CA ASN A 171 3.93 25.45 16.57
C ASN A 171 2.67 25.69 17.44
N GLN A 172 1.48 25.32 16.96
CA GLN A 172 0.23 25.50 17.70
C GLN A 172 0.12 24.46 18.83
N MET A 173 -0.01 24.93 20.07
CA MET A 173 -0.27 24.12 21.24
C MET A 173 -1.78 24.07 21.53
N GLY A 174 -2.28 22.92 21.98
CA GLY A 174 -3.64 22.80 22.47
C GLY A 174 -3.74 22.89 23.99
N ILE A 175 -4.87 23.43 24.45
CA ILE A 175 -5.26 23.45 25.86
C ILE A 175 -6.17 22.24 26.10
N GLN A 176 -6.16 21.70 27.33
CA GLN A 176 -7.04 20.60 27.71
C GLN A 176 -8.49 20.87 27.32
N THR A 177 -9.05 19.94 26.56
CA THR A 177 -10.40 19.99 26.02
C THR A 177 -10.97 18.58 25.95
N GLU A 178 -12.29 18.48 25.89
CA GLU A 178 -12.98 17.20 25.75
C GLU A 178 -12.81 16.62 24.34
N PHE A 179 -12.87 15.29 24.26
CA PHE A 179 -12.81 14.55 23.02
C PHE A 179 -13.97 14.93 22.08
N VAL A 180 -13.66 15.14 20.80
CA VAL A 180 -14.64 15.40 19.76
C VAL A 180 -14.48 14.36 18.65
N PRO A 181 -15.53 13.61 18.29
CA PRO A 181 -15.51 12.67 17.18
C PRO A 181 -15.10 13.27 15.83
N LEU A 182 -14.36 12.50 15.04
CA LEU A 182 -14.04 12.80 13.65
C LEU A 182 -13.91 11.51 12.82
N GLN A 183 -14.70 11.39 11.77
CA GLN A 183 -14.65 10.27 10.83
C GLN A 183 -14.72 10.82 9.40
N VAL A 184 -13.55 11.17 8.86
CA VAL A 184 -13.41 11.82 7.55
C VAL A 184 -12.28 11.13 6.78
N TYR A 185 -12.57 10.74 5.54
CA TYR A 185 -11.58 10.25 4.58
C TYR A 185 -10.67 11.39 4.12
N TRP A 186 -9.38 11.12 3.90
CA TRP A 186 -8.37 12.12 3.52
C TRP A 186 -8.44 13.41 4.34
N THR A 187 -8.43 13.27 5.67
CA THR A 187 -8.63 14.38 6.60
C THR A 187 -7.60 15.49 6.40
N THR A 188 -8.06 16.73 6.23
CA THR A 188 -7.23 17.95 6.22
C THR A 188 -7.70 18.96 7.27
N PHE A 189 -6.86 19.94 7.60
CA PHE A 189 -7.20 20.99 8.57
C PHE A 189 -8.48 21.78 8.24
N ARG A 190 -8.86 21.82 6.96
CA ARG A 190 -10.05 22.54 6.48
C ARG A 190 -11.34 21.76 6.69
N ALA A 191 -11.25 20.45 6.86
CA ALA A 191 -12.39 19.60 7.20
C ALA A 191 -12.78 19.68 8.69
N LEU A 192 -11.89 20.17 9.55
CA LEU A 192 -12.13 20.25 10.99
C LEU A 192 -12.87 21.54 11.38
N ASP A 193 -13.85 21.41 12.25
CA ASP A 193 -14.44 22.55 12.97
C ASP A 193 -13.51 23.07 14.09
N GLU A 194 -13.88 24.18 14.73
CA GLU A 194 -13.06 24.80 15.76
C GLU A 194 -12.92 23.97 17.05
N LYS A 195 -13.89 23.12 17.39
CA LYS A 195 -13.80 22.22 18.54
C LYS A 195 -12.87 21.04 18.22
N GLN A 196 -13.00 20.47 17.03
CA GLN A 196 -12.16 19.40 16.50
C GLN A 196 -10.70 19.85 16.37
N LYS A 197 -10.44 21.09 15.91
CA LYS A 197 -9.07 21.66 15.90
C LYS A 197 -8.48 21.79 17.30
N LYS A 198 -9.27 22.28 18.27
CA LYS A 198 -8.82 22.38 19.67
C LYS A 198 -8.45 21.02 20.22
N TRP A 199 -9.30 20.01 19.99
CA TRP A 199 -9.00 18.62 20.37
C TRP A 199 -7.73 18.12 19.69
N TYR A 200 -7.60 18.30 18.38
CA TYR A 200 -6.43 17.89 17.62
C TYR A 200 -5.13 18.45 18.18
N PHE A 201 -5.07 19.77 18.42
CA PHE A 201 -3.86 20.39 18.96
C PHE A 201 -3.56 19.96 20.39
N TYR A 202 -4.58 19.66 21.19
CA TYR A 202 -4.41 19.15 22.55
C TYR A 202 -3.88 17.73 22.54
N TRP A 203 -4.52 16.85 21.76
CA TRP A 203 -4.10 15.47 21.56
C TRP A 203 -2.67 15.39 21.04
N ARG A 204 -2.33 16.13 19.96
CA ARG A 204 -0.97 16.17 19.39
C ARG A 204 0.06 16.64 20.42
N HIS A 205 -0.27 17.65 21.23
CA HIS A 205 0.60 18.15 22.30
C HIS A 205 0.86 17.09 23.40
N GLN A 206 -0.17 16.35 23.82
CA GLN A 206 -0.04 15.28 24.81
C GLN A 206 0.76 14.11 24.26
N MET A 207 0.49 13.73 23.01
CA MET A 207 1.17 12.66 22.31
C MET A 207 2.68 12.92 22.18
N LEU A 208 3.09 14.15 21.85
CA LEU A 208 4.50 14.55 21.81
C LEU A 208 5.20 14.49 23.17
N LYS A 209 4.46 14.45 24.28
CA LYS A 209 4.97 14.20 25.65
C LYS A 209 4.96 12.72 26.05
N GLY A 210 4.53 11.84 25.15
CA GLY A 210 4.37 10.40 25.41
C GLY A 210 3.02 10.02 26.01
N ASN A 211 2.06 10.94 26.11
CA ASN A 211 0.72 10.67 26.62
C ASN A 211 -0.26 10.39 25.47
N TYR A 212 -0.48 9.11 25.16
CA TYR A 212 -1.36 8.68 24.07
C TYR A 212 -2.83 8.57 24.51
N LEU A 213 -3.56 9.69 24.38
CA LEU A 213 -5.01 9.75 24.65
C LEU A 213 -5.81 9.01 23.58
N ASP A 214 -6.97 8.48 23.96
CA ASP A 214 -7.89 7.85 23.01
C ASP A 214 -8.44 8.87 22.01
N THR A 215 -8.42 8.51 20.72
CA THR A 215 -8.78 9.40 19.61
C THR A 215 -9.25 8.60 18.39
N ASP A 216 -9.78 9.30 17.38
CA ASP A 216 -10.18 8.71 16.10
C ASP A 216 -9.04 8.57 15.09
N LEU A 217 -9.16 7.59 14.19
CA LEU A 217 -8.22 7.33 13.09
C LEU A 217 -7.90 8.61 12.30
N SER A 218 -8.92 9.38 11.96
CA SER A 218 -8.80 10.62 11.17
C SER A 218 -7.83 11.64 11.78
N TYR A 219 -7.77 11.76 13.12
CA TYR A 219 -6.80 12.63 13.77
C TYR A 219 -5.38 12.09 13.71
N VAL A 220 -5.21 10.78 13.83
CA VAL A 220 -3.91 10.12 13.71
C VAL A 220 -3.37 10.29 12.30
N ILE A 221 -4.20 10.01 11.28
CA ILE A 221 -3.85 10.15 9.87
C ILE A 221 -3.54 11.61 9.52
N LEU A 222 -4.32 12.58 10.02
CA LEU A 222 -4.03 14.00 9.83
C LEU A 222 -2.61 14.35 10.28
N PHE A 223 -2.19 13.85 11.45
CA PHE A 223 -0.83 14.10 11.94
C PHE A 223 0.23 13.35 11.12
N VAL A 224 -0.05 12.11 10.71
CA VAL A 224 0.85 11.36 9.83
C VAL A 224 1.06 12.09 8.49
N TYR A 225 0.03 12.72 7.93
CA TYR A 225 0.17 13.58 6.76
C TYR A 225 1.14 14.76 7.01
N GLU A 226 1.12 15.36 8.20
CA GLU A 226 2.11 16.40 8.53
C GLU A 226 3.55 15.86 8.60
N LEU A 227 3.73 14.60 9.04
CA LEU A 227 5.04 13.95 9.17
C LEU A 227 5.60 13.53 7.80
N ILE A 228 4.80 12.86 6.96
CA ILE A 228 5.25 12.42 5.63
C ILE A 228 5.50 13.60 4.68
N ASN A 229 4.84 14.74 4.90
CA ASN A 229 5.12 15.99 4.15
C ASN A 229 6.26 16.82 4.77
N TYR A 230 6.83 16.40 5.90
CA TYR A 230 7.89 17.12 6.62
C TYR A 230 7.52 18.57 7.01
N THR A 231 6.22 18.87 7.11
CA THR A 231 5.70 20.22 7.38
C THR A 231 5.64 20.53 8.87
N PHE A 232 5.36 19.51 9.70
CA PHE A 232 5.45 19.64 11.16
C PHE A 232 6.91 19.65 11.63
N ASN A 233 7.70 18.66 11.20
CA ASN A 233 9.12 18.55 11.51
C ASN A 233 9.92 18.15 10.24
N GLN A 234 11.08 18.78 10.03
CA GLN A 234 11.93 18.54 8.86
C GLN A 234 12.92 17.38 9.05
N ASN A 235 13.01 16.80 10.25
CA ASN A 235 13.92 15.72 10.59
C ASN A 235 13.30 14.35 10.28
N ALA A 236 13.89 13.63 9.32
CA ALA A 236 13.44 12.29 8.91
C ALA A 236 13.47 11.28 10.07
N ALA A 237 14.53 11.32 10.90
CA ALA A 237 14.66 10.45 12.07
C ALA A 237 13.50 10.65 13.04
N PHE A 238 13.10 11.91 13.26
CA PHE A 238 11.95 12.26 14.07
C PHE A 238 10.65 11.73 13.46
N ASN A 239 10.39 12.03 12.19
CA ASN A 239 9.12 11.70 11.53
C ASN A 239 8.89 10.18 11.50
N VAL A 240 9.89 9.39 11.10
CA VAL A 240 9.80 7.92 11.10
C VAL A 240 9.60 7.40 12.52
N SER A 241 10.40 7.86 13.49
CA SER A 241 10.28 7.42 14.89
C SER A 241 8.89 7.73 15.47
N MET A 242 8.33 8.89 15.14
CA MET A 242 7.02 9.30 15.60
C MET A 242 5.90 8.44 14.99
N MET A 243 6.00 8.10 13.71
CA MET A 243 5.06 7.16 13.07
C MET A 243 5.12 5.76 13.69
N VAL A 244 6.32 5.24 13.98
CA VAL A 244 6.48 3.93 14.65
C VAL A 244 5.85 3.95 16.04
N ARG A 245 6.04 5.03 16.80
CA ARG A 245 5.41 5.19 18.13
C ARG A 245 3.89 5.26 18.04
N LEU A 246 3.35 5.97 17.05
CA LEU A 246 1.90 6.01 16.80
C LEU A 246 1.35 4.62 16.52
N GLN A 247 2.00 3.87 15.63
CA GLN A 247 1.60 2.51 15.28
C GLN A 247 1.59 1.63 16.53
N GLN A 248 2.67 1.64 17.34
CA GLN A 248 2.75 0.84 18.56
C GLN A 248 1.69 1.22 19.61
N ALA A 249 1.40 2.52 19.76
CA ALA A 249 0.45 3.00 20.76
C ALA A 249 -1.03 2.68 20.40
N TYR A 250 -1.36 2.66 19.10
CA TYR A 250 -2.75 2.60 18.65
C TYR A 250 -3.13 1.34 17.86
N LYS A 251 -2.19 0.49 17.41
CA LYS A 251 -2.50 -0.72 16.61
C LYS A 251 -3.53 -1.67 17.25
N GLU A 252 -3.58 -1.73 18.58
CA GLU A 252 -4.55 -2.57 19.31
C GLU A 252 -5.88 -1.85 19.58
N ARG A 253 -5.86 -0.50 19.56
CA ARG A 253 -7.00 0.37 19.87
C ARG A 253 -7.83 0.71 18.63
N ILE A 254 -7.16 0.88 17.48
CA ILE A 254 -7.74 1.30 16.21
C ILE A 254 -7.46 0.21 15.17
N PRO A 255 -8.47 -0.59 14.77
CA PRO A 255 -8.33 -1.54 13.67
C PRO A 255 -7.81 -0.84 12.40
N ASN A 256 -7.08 -1.53 11.53
CA ASN A 256 -6.60 -1.02 10.22
C ASN A 256 -5.63 0.19 10.25
N LEU A 257 -5.38 0.84 11.38
CA LEU A 257 -4.31 1.84 11.50
C LEU A 257 -2.94 1.24 11.18
N ASP A 258 -2.71 0.02 11.67
CA ASP A 258 -1.45 -0.70 11.44
C ASP A 258 -1.17 -0.88 9.95
N ARG A 259 -2.24 -1.04 9.17
CA ARG A 259 -2.20 -1.18 7.72
C ARG A 259 -1.62 0.08 7.05
N TYR A 260 -2.25 1.24 7.26
CA TYR A 260 -1.79 2.50 6.68
C TYR A 260 -0.39 2.91 7.18
N LEU A 261 -0.14 2.81 8.49
CA LEU A 261 1.13 3.29 9.05
C LEU A 261 2.29 2.40 8.62
N SER A 262 2.10 1.09 8.53
CA SER A 262 3.18 0.19 8.08
C SER A 262 3.59 0.50 6.65
N GLU A 263 2.61 0.74 5.76
CA GLU A 263 2.87 1.13 4.36
C GLU A 263 3.59 2.47 4.27
N TRP A 264 3.09 3.51 4.96
CA TRP A 264 3.72 4.82 4.87
C TRP A 264 5.08 4.90 5.57
N ILE A 265 5.32 4.11 6.62
CA ILE A 265 6.65 3.99 7.25
C ILE A 265 7.62 3.33 6.27
N ARG A 266 7.21 2.22 5.63
CA ARG A 266 7.97 1.57 4.57
C ARG A 266 8.31 2.56 3.45
N ASP A 267 7.33 3.34 2.99
CA ASP A 267 7.50 4.28 1.89
C ASP A 267 8.46 5.43 2.24
N MET A 268 8.41 5.94 3.48
CA MET A 268 9.41 6.87 3.99
C MET A 268 10.81 6.26 3.99
N LEU A 269 10.97 5.02 4.45
CA LEU A 269 12.27 4.34 4.50
C LEU A 269 12.82 4.07 3.09
N ILE A 270 11.96 3.72 2.14
CA ILE A 270 12.31 3.61 0.72
C ILE A 270 12.80 4.95 0.18
N GLU A 271 12.07 6.05 0.45
CA GLU A 271 12.48 7.38 0.00
C GLU A 271 13.85 7.79 0.55
N LEU A 272 14.14 7.38 1.78
CA LEU A 272 15.41 7.62 2.47
C LEU A 272 16.52 6.64 2.05
N ASN A 273 16.24 5.70 1.14
CA ASN A 273 17.16 4.67 0.66
C ASN A 273 17.60 3.67 1.75
N GLU A 274 16.70 3.38 2.71
CA GLU A 274 16.91 2.48 3.85
C GLU A 274 16.13 1.16 3.65
N ILE A 275 16.55 0.41 2.63
CA ILE A 275 15.83 -0.77 2.14
C ILE A 275 15.74 -1.89 3.19
N GLU A 276 16.77 -2.10 4.01
CA GLU A 276 16.75 -3.13 5.05
C GLU A 276 15.76 -2.81 6.17
N LEU A 277 15.65 -1.54 6.54
CA LEU A 277 14.62 -1.09 7.50
C LEU A 277 13.23 -1.21 6.86
N ALA A 278 13.08 -0.85 5.58
CA ALA A 278 11.81 -0.98 4.87
C ALA A 278 11.30 -2.44 4.80
N ARG A 279 12.20 -3.44 4.74
CA ARG A 279 11.81 -4.88 4.80
C ARG A 279 11.12 -5.26 6.09
N LYS A 280 11.50 -4.66 7.23
CA LYS A 280 10.81 -4.89 8.51
C LYS A 280 9.35 -4.43 8.47
N TRP A 281 9.04 -3.52 7.56
CA TRP A 281 7.73 -2.94 7.32
C TRP A 281 7.07 -3.51 6.05
N GLY A 282 7.46 -4.71 5.61
CA GLY A 282 6.75 -5.46 4.56
C GLY A 282 7.21 -5.21 3.13
N LEU A 283 8.37 -4.58 2.89
CA LEU A 283 8.94 -4.50 1.54
C LEU A 283 9.28 -5.90 1.01
N GLY A 284 8.66 -6.29 -0.12
CA GLY A 284 8.86 -7.58 -0.78
C GLY A 284 7.82 -8.67 -0.46
N ALA A 285 6.82 -8.36 0.36
CA ALA A 285 5.65 -9.22 0.55
C ALA A 285 4.57 -8.86 -0.46
N GLU A 286 4.29 -9.72 -1.44
CA GLU A 286 3.16 -9.57 -2.36
C GLU A 286 1.92 -10.38 -1.90
N PRO A 287 0.69 -9.88 -2.11
CA PRO A 287 0.25 -8.50 -2.15
C PRO A 287 -0.63 -8.23 -0.92
N TYR A 288 -0.23 -7.27 -0.10
CA TYR A 288 -1.00 -6.72 1.03
C TYR A 288 -1.28 -7.68 2.21
N TYR A 289 -0.81 -7.28 3.39
CA TYR A 289 -1.14 -7.86 4.71
C TYR A 289 -0.70 -9.28 5.02
N GLN A 290 -0.14 -10.01 4.07
CA GLN A 290 0.35 -11.36 4.33
C GLN A 290 1.87 -11.34 4.43
N MET A 291 2.38 -11.76 5.59
CA MET A 291 3.78 -12.15 5.69
C MET A 291 4.05 -13.17 4.57
N ASP A 292 5.08 -12.93 3.76
CA ASP A 292 5.52 -13.97 2.83
C ASP A 292 5.86 -15.23 3.66
N PHE A 293 5.76 -16.42 3.04
CA PHE A 293 5.95 -17.66 3.80
C PHE A 293 7.34 -17.73 4.45
N TYR A 294 8.35 -17.06 3.88
CA TYR A 294 9.69 -16.96 4.43
C TYR A 294 9.71 -16.16 5.75
N GLN A 295 9.01 -15.03 5.83
CA GLN A 295 8.87 -14.23 7.05
C GLN A 295 8.14 -15.04 8.15
N ILE A 296 7.07 -15.76 7.80
CA ILE A 296 6.36 -16.65 8.73
C ILE A 296 7.33 -17.73 9.25
N PHE A 297 8.10 -18.33 8.35
CA PHE A 297 9.13 -19.29 8.69
C PHE A 297 10.18 -18.70 9.64
N LYS A 298 10.68 -17.47 9.41
CA LYS A 298 11.66 -16.82 10.29
C LYS A 298 11.13 -16.54 11.69
N VAL A 299 9.87 -16.13 11.83
CA VAL A 299 9.24 -15.96 13.16
C VAL A 299 9.20 -17.28 13.93
N HIS A 300 8.95 -18.39 13.23
CA HIS A 300 8.81 -19.72 13.80
C HIS A 300 10.05 -20.62 13.59
N GLU A 301 11.22 -20.05 13.29
CA GLU A 301 12.43 -20.79 12.89
C GLU A 301 12.84 -21.84 13.93
N LYS A 302 12.63 -21.56 15.22
CA LYS A 302 12.95 -22.48 16.32
C LYS A 302 12.01 -23.69 16.41
N ASP A 303 10.78 -23.57 15.94
CA ASP A 303 9.76 -24.62 16.00
C ASP A 303 8.71 -24.40 14.90
N ILE A 304 8.95 -25.01 13.74
CA ILE A 304 8.09 -24.85 12.56
C ILE A 304 6.70 -25.47 12.77
N SER A 305 6.54 -26.37 13.75
CA SER A 305 5.24 -26.98 14.07
C SER A 305 4.23 -25.96 14.67
N LYS A 306 4.73 -24.79 15.11
CA LYS A 306 3.92 -23.68 15.61
C LYS A 306 3.32 -22.80 14.52
N ILE A 307 3.78 -22.92 13.27
CA ILE A 307 3.19 -22.20 12.15
C ILE A 307 1.71 -22.64 12.01
N PRO A 308 0.75 -21.70 11.91
CA PRO A 308 -0.66 -22.04 11.77
C PRO A 308 -0.94 -22.93 10.56
N ILE A 309 -1.83 -23.92 10.71
CA ILE A 309 -2.17 -24.88 9.65
C ILE A 309 -2.65 -24.19 8.37
N LYS A 310 -3.38 -23.08 8.49
CA LYS A 310 -3.83 -22.28 7.33
C LYS A 310 -2.69 -21.81 6.43
N GLU A 311 -1.52 -21.50 6.99
CA GLU A 311 -0.36 -21.06 6.22
C GLU A 311 0.29 -22.23 5.50
N TRP A 312 0.32 -23.41 6.13
CA TRP A 312 0.76 -24.65 5.49
C TRP A 312 -0.15 -25.08 4.34
N GLN A 313 -1.46 -24.86 4.46
CA GLN A 313 -2.41 -25.19 3.39
C GLN A 313 -2.14 -24.41 2.10
N LYS A 314 -1.71 -23.15 2.20
CA LYS A 314 -1.37 -22.32 1.03
C LYS A 314 -0.18 -22.87 0.23
N VAL A 315 0.70 -23.64 0.88
CA VAL A 315 1.93 -24.17 0.26
C VAL A 315 1.86 -25.66 -0.07
N ILE A 316 0.80 -26.37 0.30
CA ILE A 316 0.62 -27.77 -0.10
C ILE A 316 0.09 -27.80 -1.54
N ARG A 317 0.84 -28.38 -2.47
CA ARG A 317 0.49 -28.43 -3.90
C ARG A 317 0.05 -29.82 -4.34
N GLY A 318 -0.90 -29.90 -5.27
CA GLY A 318 -1.30 -31.16 -5.90
C GLY A 318 -1.88 -32.21 -4.93
N TYR A 319 -2.44 -31.78 -3.80
CA TYR A 319 -3.18 -32.64 -2.89
C TYR A 319 -4.68 -32.38 -3.07
N SER A 320 -5.43 -33.43 -3.41
CA SER A 320 -6.89 -33.40 -3.43
C SER A 320 -7.41 -34.00 -2.13
N GLU A 321 -8.34 -33.31 -1.47
CA GLU A 321 -8.92 -33.80 -0.22
C GLU A 321 -9.55 -35.18 -0.46
N THR A 322 -9.17 -36.15 0.37
CA THR A 322 -9.74 -37.50 0.30
C THR A 322 -10.92 -37.60 1.26
N ASN A 323 -11.88 -38.49 0.98
CA ASN A 323 -12.99 -38.75 1.92
C ASN A 323 -12.47 -39.12 3.32
N PHE A 324 -11.31 -39.80 3.40
CA PHE A 324 -10.68 -40.11 4.68
C PHE A 324 -10.23 -38.84 5.41
N PHE A 325 -9.61 -37.91 4.69
CA PHE A 325 -9.16 -36.63 5.23
C PHE A 325 -10.33 -35.79 5.72
N GLU A 326 -11.41 -35.66 4.95
CA GLU A 326 -12.61 -34.93 5.37
C GLU A 326 -13.16 -35.45 6.70
N MET A 327 -13.25 -36.77 6.85
CA MET A 327 -13.71 -37.42 8.08
C MET A 327 -12.72 -37.35 9.25
N ASN A 328 -11.43 -37.13 8.98
CA ASN A 328 -10.34 -37.21 9.98
C ASN A 328 -9.45 -35.96 9.98
N LYS A 329 -9.96 -34.80 9.58
CA LYS A 329 -9.18 -33.58 9.33
C LYS A 329 -8.29 -33.18 10.53
N GLN A 330 -8.87 -33.12 11.72
CA GLN A 330 -8.14 -32.75 12.96
C GLN A 330 -7.02 -33.74 13.29
N LYS A 331 -7.29 -35.03 13.06
CA LYS A 331 -6.37 -36.14 13.31
C LYS A 331 -5.17 -36.09 12.36
N VAL A 332 -5.42 -35.80 11.08
CA VAL A 332 -4.36 -35.62 10.07
C VAL A 332 -3.53 -34.38 10.38
N TYR A 333 -4.14 -33.27 10.78
CA TYR A 333 -3.39 -32.08 11.20
C TYR A 333 -2.54 -32.29 12.44
N ALA A 334 -3.02 -33.07 13.42
CA ALA A 334 -2.22 -33.44 14.58
C ALA A 334 -1.00 -34.28 14.15
N ALA A 335 -1.19 -35.28 13.28
CA ALA A 335 -0.10 -36.06 12.72
C ALA A 335 0.88 -35.20 11.91
N PHE A 336 0.39 -34.21 11.17
CA PHE A 336 1.21 -33.30 10.38
C PHE A 336 2.07 -32.37 11.25
N LYS A 337 1.53 -31.84 12.36
CA LYS A 337 2.33 -31.06 13.31
C LYS A 337 3.47 -31.87 13.93
N GLU A 338 3.17 -33.13 14.29
CA GLU A 338 4.18 -34.05 14.80
C GLU A 338 5.21 -34.42 13.73
N ALA A 339 4.79 -34.59 12.48
CA ALA A 339 5.68 -34.78 11.34
C ALA A 339 6.63 -33.58 11.17
N LEU A 340 6.11 -32.35 11.20
CA LEU A 340 6.94 -31.13 11.11
C LEU A 340 7.98 -31.05 12.23
N ARG A 341 7.59 -31.37 13.46
CA ARG A 341 8.49 -31.38 14.62
C ARG A 341 9.59 -32.44 14.47
N LEU A 342 9.23 -33.67 14.11
CA LEU A 342 10.19 -34.76 13.89
C LEU A 342 11.11 -34.45 12.70
N PHE A 343 10.55 -33.92 11.62
CA PHE A 343 11.29 -33.52 10.43
C PHE A 343 12.33 -32.45 10.75
N GLN A 344 11.94 -31.39 11.45
CA GLN A 344 12.87 -30.33 11.87
C GLN A 344 13.99 -30.89 12.77
N LYS A 345 13.64 -31.76 13.72
CA LYS A 345 14.61 -32.41 14.61
C LYS A 345 15.66 -33.22 13.84
N ILE A 346 15.23 -34.05 12.88
CA ILE A 346 16.13 -34.87 12.07
C ILE A 346 17.07 -33.99 11.24
N ASN A 347 16.54 -32.94 10.59
CA ASN A 347 17.37 -32.03 9.80
C ASN A 347 18.44 -31.32 10.66
N ILE A 348 18.08 -30.90 11.88
CA ILE A 348 19.04 -30.31 12.82
C ILE A 348 20.13 -31.32 13.21
N GLU A 349 19.75 -32.59 13.48
CA GLU A 349 20.69 -33.67 13.82
C GLU A 349 21.64 -34.00 12.66
N GLU A 350 21.17 -33.91 11.41
CA GLU A 350 21.95 -34.14 10.20
C GLU A 350 22.74 -32.89 9.74
N GLY A 351 22.60 -31.76 10.45
CA GLY A 351 23.28 -30.50 10.11
C GLY A 351 22.74 -29.82 8.85
N LEU A 352 21.53 -30.16 8.43
CA LEU A 352 20.86 -29.57 7.26
C LEU A 352 20.14 -28.28 7.65
N GLU A 353 20.52 -27.18 7.00
CA GLU A 353 19.87 -25.88 7.18
C GLU A 353 18.63 -25.77 6.29
N LEU A 354 17.44 -25.92 6.89
CA LEU A 354 16.16 -25.84 6.18
C LEU A 354 15.99 -24.52 5.41
N GLU A 355 16.46 -23.40 5.97
CA GLU A 355 16.35 -22.09 5.31
C GLU A 355 17.04 -22.09 3.93
N LYS A 356 18.24 -22.67 3.83
CA LYS A 356 18.98 -22.77 2.57
C LYS A 356 18.39 -23.77 1.59
N ALA A 357 17.77 -24.84 2.09
CA ALA A 357 17.12 -25.85 1.25
C ALA A 357 15.78 -25.35 0.69
N TRP A 358 15.01 -24.66 1.53
CA TRP A 358 13.64 -24.26 1.23
C TRP A 358 13.53 -22.96 0.47
N PHE A 359 14.48 -22.04 0.62
CA PHE A 359 14.38 -20.71 0.03
C PHE A 359 15.59 -20.38 -0.84
N LYS A 360 15.31 -19.75 -1.98
CA LYS A 360 16.34 -19.16 -2.84
C LYS A 360 16.24 -17.64 -2.80
N GLN A 361 17.40 -17.01 -2.85
CA GLN A 361 17.51 -15.57 -2.91
C GLN A 361 17.36 -15.12 -4.36
N GLU A 362 16.35 -14.30 -4.65
CA GLU A 362 16.14 -13.69 -5.96
C GLU A 362 16.26 -12.18 -5.85
N LYS A 363 16.91 -11.56 -6.84
CA LYS A 363 16.91 -10.10 -6.98
C LYS A 363 15.71 -9.72 -7.82
N LYS A 364 14.79 -8.95 -7.25
CA LYS A 364 13.69 -8.36 -7.98
C LYS A 364 13.90 -6.85 -8.12
N THR A 365 13.39 -6.32 -9.22
CA THR A 365 13.33 -4.90 -9.49
C THR A 365 11.85 -4.55 -9.64
N ALA A 366 11.37 -3.62 -8.83
CA ALA A 366 9.99 -3.17 -8.90
C ALA A 366 9.92 -1.64 -8.84
N THR A 367 8.92 -1.08 -9.51
CA THR A 367 8.56 0.33 -9.43
C THR A 367 7.60 0.51 -8.26
N TYR A 368 8.02 1.23 -7.23
CA TYR A 368 7.20 1.57 -6.07
C TYR A 368 6.66 2.99 -6.21
N TYR A 369 5.34 3.11 -6.14
CA TYR A 369 4.65 4.39 -5.98
C TYR A 369 4.51 4.68 -4.48
N LEU A 370 5.12 5.76 -4.02
CA LEU A 370 5.22 6.06 -2.59
C LEU A 370 4.00 6.84 -2.11
N PHE A 371 3.60 6.56 -0.86
CA PHE A 371 2.52 7.23 -0.15
C PHE A 371 1.17 7.14 -0.88
N LYS A 372 0.86 5.95 -1.42
CA LYS A 372 -0.48 5.66 -1.95
C LYS A 372 -1.55 6.03 -0.91
N SER A 373 -2.65 6.61 -1.39
CA SER A 373 -3.80 7.04 -0.60
C SER A 373 -3.49 8.07 0.50
N ALA A 374 -2.35 8.76 0.43
CA ALA A 374 -1.97 9.81 1.37
C ALA A 374 -2.10 11.21 0.76
N VAL A 375 -2.43 12.20 1.60
CA VAL A 375 -2.43 13.61 1.19
C VAL A 375 -0.98 14.11 1.17
N ILE A 376 -0.37 14.13 -0.02
CA ILE A 376 1.02 14.55 -0.26
C ILE A 376 1.01 15.78 -1.18
N GLY A 377 1.47 16.92 -0.67
CA GLY A 377 1.56 18.17 -1.46
C GLY A 377 2.95 18.43 -2.04
N ARG A 378 3.94 17.64 -1.63
CA ARG A 378 5.33 17.68 -2.14
C ARG A 378 5.50 16.76 -3.34
N ASN A 379 6.49 17.02 -4.16
CA ASN A 379 6.78 16.19 -5.33
C ASN A 379 7.35 14.83 -4.91
N VAL A 380 6.50 13.80 -4.96
CA VAL A 380 6.91 12.41 -4.75
C VAL A 380 6.68 11.63 -6.03
N GLY A 381 7.78 11.15 -6.60
CA GLY A 381 7.74 10.26 -7.75
C GLY A 381 7.80 8.79 -7.34
N SER A 382 7.63 7.91 -8.32
CA SER A 382 7.92 6.49 -8.15
C SER A 382 9.43 6.24 -8.00
N ARG A 383 9.78 5.14 -7.33
CA ARG A 383 11.16 4.68 -7.16
C ARG A 383 11.30 3.29 -7.72
N VAL A 384 12.31 3.10 -8.56
CA VAL A 384 12.75 1.76 -8.95
C VAL A 384 13.67 1.26 -7.84
N ILE A 385 13.26 0.17 -7.19
CA ILE A 385 14.00 -0.42 -6.08
C ILE A 385 14.46 -1.80 -6.51
N GLU A 386 15.74 -2.08 -6.25
CA GLU A 386 16.24 -3.45 -6.25
C GLU A 386 16.17 -4.00 -4.84
N TYR A 387 15.42 -5.07 -4.65
CA TYR A 387 15.37 -5.78 -3.39
C TYR A 387 15.65 -7.26 -3.58
N THR A 388 16.08 -7.86 -2.48
CA THR A 388 16.24 -9.30 -2.37
C THR A 388 14.95 -9.87 -1.80
N GLU A 389 14.39 -10.85 -2.48
CA GLU A 389 13.27 -11.65 -2.00
C GLU A 389 13.71 -13.10 -1.79
N TYR A 390 13.16 -13.74 -0.77
CA TYR A 390 13.38 -15.16 -0.48
C TYR A 390 12.19 -15.96 -0.98
N VAL A 391 12.36 -16.62 -2.12
CA VAL A 391 11.27 -17.34 -2.78
C VAL A 391 11.36 -18.83 -2.41
N PRO A 392 10.25 -19.48 -2.02
CA PRO A 392 10.24 -20.91 -1.77
C PRO A 392 10.63 -21.71 -3.03
N THR A 393 11.46 -22.73 -2.86
CA THR A 393 11.94 -23.59 -3.95
C THR A 393 10.90 -24.67 -4.31
N GLU A 394 10.99 -25.24 -5.52
CA GLU A 394 10.18 -26.43 -5.87
C GLU A 394 10.47 -27.61 -4.93
N TYR A 395 11.69 -27.69 -4.40
CA TYR A 395 12.05 -28.69 -3.39
C TYR A 395 11.19 -28.53 -2.13
N PHE A 396 11.04 -27.31 -1.61
CA PHE A 396 10.17 -27.01 -0.48
C PHE A 396 8.73 -27.48 -0.70
N TYR A 397 8.12 -27.11 -1.83
CA TYR A 397 6.73 -27.48 -2.11
C TYR A 397 6.54 -29.00 -2.18
N ASN A 398 7.47 -29.70 -2.82
CA ASN A 398 7.42 -31.15 -2.94
C ASN A 398 7.61 -31.86 -1.60
N GLU A 399 8.52 -31.36 -0.76
CA GLU A 399 8.84 -31.93 0.55
C GLU A 399 7.69 -31.74 1.56
N ILE A 400 7.12 -30.53 1.63
CA ILE A 400 5.95 -30.26 2.49
C ILE A 400 4.74 -31.09 2.06
N THR A 401 4.52 -31.22 0.74
CA THR A 401 3.45 -32.06 0.20
C THR A 401 3.68 -33.53 0.55
N ALA A 402 4.92 -34.02 0.45
CA ALA A 402 5.27 -35.39 0.85
C ALA A 402 5.04 -35.62 2.36
N LEU A 403 5.46 -34.69 3.22
CA LEU A 403 5.20 -34.72 4.67
C LEU A 403 3.71 -34.80 4.97
N PHE A 404 2.89 -33.98 4.30
CA PHE A 404 1.44 -33.97 4.50
C PHE A 404 0.79 -35.30 4.10
N ARG A 405 1.14 -35.84 2.92
CA ARG A 405 0.62 -37.13 2.45
C ARG A 405 1.06 -38.30 3.35
N VAL A 406 2.29 -38.28 3.86
CA VAL A 406 2.77 -39.27 4.84
C VAL A 406 2.01 -39.15 6.16
N SER A 407 1.70 -37.94 6.60
CA SER A 407 0.93 -37.70 7.83
C SER A 407 -0.49 -38.27 7.73
N GLU A 408 -1.16 -38.11 6.58
CA GLU A 408 -2.44 -38.77 6.32
C GLU A 408 -2.28 -40.30 6.32
N ASN A 409 -1.26 -40.85 5.65
CA ASN A 409 -1.01 -42.29 5.62
C ASN A 409 -0.74 -42.87 7.01
N VAL A 410 0.00 -42.18 7.87
CA VAL A 410 0.20 -42.59 9.27
C VAL A 410 -1.12 -42.56 10.02
N THR A 411 -1.94 -41.53 9.82
CA THR A 411 -3.28 -41.44 10.42
C THR A 411 -4.19 -42.59 9.96
N ARG A 412 -4.16 -42.94 8.68
CA ARG A 412 -4.87 -44.10 8.11
C ARG A 412 -4.46 -45.38 8.80
N LEU A 413 -3.15 -45.62 8.96
CA LEU A 413 -2.62 -46.80 9.63
C LEU A 413 -3.02 -46.86 11.11
N CYS A 414 -2.99 -45.74 11.82
CA CYS A 414 -3.45 -45.66 13.21
C CYS A 414 -4.95 -45.97 13.35
N ASN A 415 -5.76 -45.63 12.34
CA ASN A 415 -7.19 -45.95 12.28
C ASN A 415 -7.49 -47.33 11.63
N GLY A 416 -6.48 -48.19 11.42
CA GLY A 416 -6.65 -49.53 10.85
C GLY A 416 -6.88 -49.58 9.33
N VAL A 417 -6.78 -48.45 8.62
CA VAL A 417 -6.96 -48.35 7.17
C VAL A 417 -5.64 -48.69 6.47
N LYS A 418 -5.62 -49.82 5.74
CA LYS A 418 -4.43 -50.29 5.00
C LYS A 418 -4.17 -49.54 3.70
N ARG A 419 -5.22 -49.00 3.06
CA ARG A 419 -5.12 -48.28 1.79
C ARG A 419 -4.46 -46.92 2.00
N GLN A 420 -3.33 -46.69 1.34
CA GLN A 420 -2.55 -45.46 1.44
C GLN A 420 -2.62 -44.64 0.16
N ILE A 421 -2.40 -43.34 0.28
CA ILE A 421 -2.18 -42.44 -0.86
C ILE A 421 -0.71 -42.45 -1.27
N GLN A 422 -0.43 -42.15 -2.53
CA GLN A 422 0.94 -42.07 -3.03
C GLN A 422 1.65 -40.86 -2.43
N ALA A 423 2.67 -41.11 -1.63
CA ALA A 423 3.55 -40.08 -1.09
C ALA A 423 4.96 -40.30 -1.62
N ASN A 424 5.65 -39.22 -2.02
CA ASN A 424 7.04 -39.30 -2.43
C ASN A 424 7.94 -39.40 -1.18
N GLU A 425 8.04 -40.61 -0.62
CA GLU A 425 8.81 -40.86 0.61
C GLU A 425 10.34 -40.67 0.40
N GLU A 426 10.82 -40.60 -0.84
CA GLU A 426 12.25 -40.39 -1.17
C GLU A 426 12.75 -38.98 -0.83
N LEU A 427 11.83 -38.00 -0.79
CA LEU A 427 12.14 -36.63 -0.39
C LEU A 427 12.25 -36.46 1.13
N LEU A 428 11.91 -37.51 1.90
CA LEU A 428 11.90 -37.46 3.36
C LEU A 428 13.08 -38.26 3.92
N PRO A 429 13.48 -38.00 5.18
CA PRO A 429 14.53 -38.79 5.82
C PRO A 429 14.25 -40.30 5.79
N PRO A 430 15.29 -41.14 5.76
CA PRO A 430 15.10 -42.58 5.64
C PRO A 430 14.28 -43.14 6.82
N ASN A 431 13.29 -43.97 6.51
CA ASN A 431 12.32 -44.52 7.46
C ASN A 431 11.46 -43.48 8.20
N PHE A 432 11.33 -42.25 7.67
CA PHE A 432 10.57 -41.18 8.32
C PHE A 432 9.15 -41.59 8.74
N LYS A 433 8.39 -42.23 7.83
CA LYS A 433 7.04 -42.72 8.11
C LYS A 433 6.96 -43.71 9.28
N LYS A 434 7.95 -44.60 9.43
CA LYS A 434 8.00 -45.55 10.55
C LYS A 434 8.28 -44.84 11.86
N ARG A 435 9.25 -43.91 11.86
CA ARG A 435 9.57 -43.09 13.04
C ARG A 435 8.36 -42.25 13.48
N LEU A 436 7.67 -41.62 12.53
CA LEU A 436 6.45 -40.86 12.80
C LEU A 436 5.34 -41.76 13.38
N LEU A 437 5.15 -42.97 12.83
CA LEU A 437 4.18 -43.92 13.36
C LEU A 437 4.49 -44.35 14.81
N GLU A 438 5.76 -44.58 15.13
CA GLU A 438 6.21 -44.90 16.50
C GLU A 438 6.00 -43.72 17.46
N GLU A 439 6.31 -42.50 17.02
CA GLU A 439 6.12 -41.29 17.81
C GLU A 439 4.63 -41.03 18.09
N MET A 440 3.77 -41.20 17.08
CA MET A 440 2.31 -41.09 17.23
C MET A 440 1.73 -42.16 18.18
N LYS A 441 2.25 -43.39 18.15
CA LYS A 441 1.83 -44.48 19.05
C LYS A 441 2.28 -44.25 20.51
N SER A 442 3.53 -43.81 20.70
CA SER A 442 4.13 -43.59 22.02
C SER A 442 3.49 -42.44 22.79
N LYS A 443 3.04 -41.38 22.10
CA LYS A 443 2.38 -40.22 22.73
C LYS A 443 0.92 -40.45 23.16
N LYS A 444 0.34 -41.64 22.96
CA LYS A 444 -1.08 -41.95 23.27
C LYS A 444 -2.06 -40.85 22.80
N VAL A 445 -1.87 -40.32 21.60
CA VAL A 445 -2.81 -39.34 20.99
C VAL A 445 -4.13 -40.03 20.58
N TYR A 446 -4.18 -41.37 20.63
CA TYR A 446 -5.36 -42.21 20.42
C TYR A 446 -5.47 -43.27 21.52
N GLU A 447 -6.70 -43.54 21.99
CA GLU A 447 -7.07 -44.85 22.54
C GLU A 447 -7.12 -45.84 21.37
N ILE A 448 -6.28 -46.86 21.38
CA ILE A 448 -6.29 -47.93 20.38
C ILE A 448 -6.82 -49.16 21.09
N ASP A 449 -7.92 -49.73 20.56
CA ASP A 449 -8.40 -51.06 20.92
C ASP A 449 -7.33 -52.10 20.55
N GLU A 450 -6.99 -52.97 21.49
CA GLU A 450 -5.83 -53.90 21.44
C GLU A 450 -5.91 -54.99 20.35
N ASP A 451 -6.90 -54.98 19.45
CA ASP A 451 -7.22 -56.13 18.60
C ASP A 451 -7.01 -55.92 17.09
N VAL A 452 -5.84 -55.41 16.68
CA VAL A 452 -5.38 -55.58 15.30
C VAL A 452 -4.03 -56.27 15.29
N GLY A 453 -4.10 -57.59 15.46
CA GLY A 453 -2.98 -58.50 15.51
C GLY A 453 -2.03 -58.41 14.31
N ILE A 454 -0.76 -58.21 14.62
CA ILE A 454 0.35 -58.73 13.82
C ILE A 454 1.03 -59.78 14.69
N LYS A 455 0.69 -61.05 14.46
CA LYS A 455 1.48 -62.19 14.95
C LYS A 455 2.87 -62.08 14.31
N SER A 456 3.85 -61.66 15.10
CA SER A 456 5.28 -61.79 14.78
C SER A 456 5.58 -63.26 14.52
N ARG A 457 6.04 -63.58 13.31
CA ARG A 457 6.58 -64.90 12.93
C ARG A 457 8.11 -64.88 12.77
N PHE A 458 8.82 -64.12 13.59
CA PHE A 458 10.27 -64.29 13.72
C PHE A 458 10.66 -64.38 15.19
N SER A 459 11.11 -65.58 15.54
CA SER A 459 11.49 -66.07 16.86
C SER A 459 12.89 -65.63 17.27
N HIS A 460 13.02 -65.35 18.57
CA HIS A 460 14.20 -65.46 19.45
C HIS A 460 15.59 -65.66 18.82
N VAL A 461 16.50 -64.74 19.15
CA VAL A 461 17.81 -65.11 19.67
C VAL A 461 18.02 -64.36 20.98
N VAL A 462 18.08 -65.13 22.06
CA VAL A 462 18.53 -64.70 23.38
C VAL A 462 20.05 -64.81 23.40
N THR A 463 20.75 -63.76 23.80
CA THR A 463 22.04 -63.86 24.51
C THR A 463 22.19 -62.70 25.48
N ASP A 464 21.93 -63.05 26.74
CA ASP A 464 22.67 -62.76 27.97
C ASP A 464 22.84 -61.32 28.52
N LYS A 465 22.24 -61.21 29.70
CA LYS A 465 22.48 -60.33 30.86
C LYS A 465 23.90 -59.80 31.04
N ILE A 466 23.98 -58.52 31.39
CA ILE A 466 24.81 -58.05 32.51
C ILE A 466 23.94 -57.14 33.38
N GLU A 467 23.74 -57.55 34.63
CA GLU A 467 23.20 -56.75 35.73
C GLU A 467 24.28 -55.79 36.23
N GLU A 468 23.92 -54.55 36.62
CA GLU A 468 24.52 -53.92 37.80
C GLU A 468 23.64 -52.80 38.37
N LYS A 469 23.73 -52.67 39.69
CA LYS A 469 22.79 -52.07 40.64
C LYS A 469 22.88 -50.54 40.74
N GLY A 470 21.78 -49.92 41.17
CA GLY A 470 21.77 -48.58 41.77
C GLY A 470 20.55 -48.36 42.67
N SER A 471 20.80 -48.08 43.95
CA SER A 471 19.89 -48.16 45.10
C SER A 471 18.84 -47.03 45.22
N GLN A 472 17.76 -47.30 45.98
CA GLN A 472 16.76 -46.34 46.46
C GLN A 472 17.17 -45.69 47.78
N ILE A 473 16.96 -44.37 47.96
CA ILE A 473 16.54 -43.73 49.24
C ILE A 473 15.75 -42.41 48.92
N PRO A 474 14.97 -41.79 49.83
CA PRO A 474 13.51 -41.59 49.73
C PRO A 474 13.11 -40.07 49.75
N PRO A 475 11.82 -39.67 49.83
CA PRO A 475 11.42 -38.29 49.52
C PRO A 475 11.49 -37.35 50.73
N LYS A 476 11.60 -36.05 50.46
CA LYS A 476 11.42 -34.96 51.42
C LYS A 476 10.99 -33.66 50.71
N PRO A 477 10.44 -32.66 51.41
CA PRO A 477 9.04 -32.25 51.32
C PRO A 477 8.86 -30.82 50.78
N ASN A 478 7.60 -30.43 50.59
CA ASN A 478 7.20 -29.06 50.29
C ASN A 478 7.80 -28.04 51.27
N GLU A 479 8.56 -27.09 50.73
CA GLU A 479 8.77 -25.78 51.32
C GLU A 479 8.53 -24.70 50.27
N ILE A 480 7.68 -23.77 50.64
CA ILE A 480 7.29 -22.56 49.93
C ILE A 480 8.53 -21.67 49.83
N LEU A 481 8.94 -21.29 48.62
CA LEU A 481 9.89 -20.22 48.39
C LEU A 481 9.39 -19.31 47.29
N GLU A 482 9.07 -18.09 47.73
CA GLU A 482 8.84 -16.91 46.92
C GLU A 482 9.98 -16.71 45.91
N THR A 483 9.67 -16.79 44.63
CA THR A 483 10.56 -16.35 43.57
C THR A 483 10.42 -14.84 43.39
N LYS A 484 11.38 -14.09 43.96
CA LYS A 484 11.75 -12.77 43.47
C LYS A 484 12.27 -12.90 42.05
N THR A 485 11.46 -12.51 41.07
CA THR A 485 11.93 -12.21 39.71
C THR A 485 12.74 -10.92 39.77
N ALA A 486 14.02 -11.03 39.46
CA ALA A 486 14.88 -9.88 39.18
C ALA A 486 14.46 -9.30 37.81
N ASN A 487 13.78 -8.16 37.87
CA ASN A 487 13.54 -7.29 36.73
C ASN A 487 14.88 -6.75 36.21
N ASN A 488 15.26 -7.10 34.99
CA ASN A 488 16.06 -6.20 34.16
C ASN A 488 15.09 -5.39 33.32
N ASP A 489 14.61 -4.32 33.97
CA ASP A 489 13.74 -3.30 33.43
C ASP A 489 14.61 -2.14 32.95
N SER A 490 14.67 -1.94 31.64
CA SER A 490 15.00 -0.64 31.06
C SER A 490 14.27 -0.46 29.74
N ASN A 491 12.94 -0.58 29.79
CA ASN A 491 12.06 0.02 28.80
C ASN A 491 10.89 0.67 29.53
N LYS A 492 10.98 1.97 29.69
CA LYS A 492 10.04 2.80 30.43
C LYS A 492 8.63 2.64 29.83
N SER A 493 7.69 2.16 30.65
CA SER A 493 6.29 1.97 30.29
C SER A 493 5.59 3.30 30.07
N TRP A 494 5.15 3.58 28.83
CA TRP A 494 4.24 4.70 28.51
C TRP A 494 2.81 4.24 28.22
N ILE A 495 2.38 3.13 28.82
CA ILE A 495 1.02 2.63 28.67
C ILE A 495 0.21 3.16 29.86
N THR A 496 -0.60 4.19 29.63
CA THR A 496 -1.72 4.50 30.52
C THR A 496 -2.63 3.27 30.58
N GLU A 497 -3.08 2.88 31.78
CA GLU A 497 -4.00 1.75 31.99
C GLU A 497 -5.13 1.74 30.95
N LEU A 498 -5.23 0.64 30.21
CA LEU A 498 -6.25 0.41 29.19
C LEU A 498 -7.61 0.25 29.87
N ASP A 499 -8.50 1.24 29.74
CA ASP A 499 -9.92 1.05 30.04
C ASP A 499 -10.56 0.23 28.92
N GLY A 500 -10.70 -1.08 29.13
CA GLY A 500 -11.19 -2.02 28.13
C GLY A 500 -12.56 -1.67 27.54
N LYS A 501 -13.38 -0.86 28.22
CA LYS A 501 -14.68 -0.41 27.70
C LYS A 501 -14.55 0.67 26.63
N GLN A 502 -13.54 1.55 26.72
CA GLN A 502 -13.33 2.64 25.74
C GLN A 502 -12.73 2.09 24.45
N VAL A 503 -11.82 1.11 24.55
CA VAL A 503 -11.23 0.42 23.40
C VAL A 503 -12.30 -0.30 22.56
N GLU A 504 -13.27 -0.94 23.21
CA GLU A 504 -14.34 -1.65 22.49
C GLU A 504 -15.29 -0.68 21.77
N VAL A 505 -15.61 0.46 22.38
CA VAL A 505 -16.42 1.52 21.74
C VAL A 505 -15.69 2.12 20.52
N LEU A 506 -14.37 2.33 20.62
CA LEU A 506 -13.55 2.78 19.50
C LEU A 506 -13.53 1.77 18.36
N LYS A 507 -13.36 0.48 18.68
CA LYS A 507 -13.39 -0.61 17.70
C LYS A 507 -14.73 -0.68 16.96
N GLN A 508 -15.85 -0.64 17.69
CA GLN A 508 -17.19 -0.69 17.10
C GLN A 508 -17.46 0.51 16.18
N ARG A 509 -17.09 1.72 16.62
CA ARG A 509 -17.26 2.94 15.82
C ARG A 509 -16.39 2.93 14.56
N HIS A 510 -15.21 2.30 14.61
CA HIS A 510 -14.31 2.19 13.47
C HIS A 510 -14.72 1.09 12.49
N GLN A 511 -15.22 -0.04 12.99
CA GLN A 511 -15.67 -1.15 12.16
C GLN A 511 -16.88 -0.77 11.30
N ALA A 512 -17.78 0.08 11.81
CA ALA A 512 -18.90 0.63 11.03
C ALA A 512 -18.47 1.61 9.93
N PHE A 513 -17.33 2.29 10.08
CA PHE A 513 -16.78 3.23 9.08
C PHE A 513 -16.10 2.49 7.92
N ILE A 514 -15.48 1.34 8.19
CA ILE A 514 -14.71 0.57 7.19
C ILE A 514 -15.59 -0.36 6.34
N SER A 515 -16.71 -0.85 6.87
CA SER A 515 -17.67 -1.65 6.11
C SER A 515 -18.29 -0.90 4.92
N GLU A 516 -18.19 0.43 4.90
CA GLU A 516 -18.72 1.30 3.84
C GLU A 516 -17.69 1.63 2.74
N PHE A 517 -16.41 1.23 2.91
CA PHE A 517 -15.30 1.61 1.99
C PHE A 517 -14.41 0.43 1.54
N SER A 518 -14.70 -0.80 1.99
CA SER A 518 -13.90 -1.99 1.63
C SER A 518 -14.11 -2.46 0.18
N SER A 519 -14.98 -1.79 -0.58
CA SER A 519 -15.23 -2.03 -2.01
C SER A 519 -14.12 -1.49 -2.91
N ASP A 520 -13.48 -0.37 -2.54
CA ASP A 520 -12.71 0.44 -3.50
C ASP A 520 -11.20 0.12 -3.54
N GLU A 521 -10.70 -0.70 -2.60
CA GLU A 521 -9.26 -1.03 -2.54
C GLU A 521 -8.85 -2.17 -3.50
N GLN A 522 -9.79 -2.87 -4.12
CA GLN A 522 -9.48 -3.97 -5.05
C GLN A 522 -9.15 -3.51 -6.48
N ASP A 523 -9.52 -2.29 -6.86
CA ASP A 523 -9.42 -1.84 -8.25
C ASP A 523 -8.09 -1.15 -8.59
N GLU A 524 -7.36 -0.63 -7.60
CA GLU A 524 -6.04 -0.02 -7.83
C GLU A 524 -4.94 -1.05 -8.18
N ASP A 525 -5.04 -2.30 -7.71
CA ASP A 525 -4.03 -3.33 -7.99
C ASP A 525 -4.10 -3.86 -9.43
N LYS A 526 -5.29 -3.94 -10.02
CA LYS A 526 -5.48 -4.32 -11.44
C LYS A 526 -4.91 -3.28 -12.40
N SER A 527 -4.95 -1.99 -12.01
CA SER A 527 -4.43 -0.88 -12.84
C SER A 527 -2.91 -0.95 -13.04
N THR A 528 -2.18 -1.41 -12.01
CA THR A 528 -0.71 -1.43 -12.03
C THR A 528 -0.16 -2.58 -12.91
N GLU A 529 -0.85 -3.72 -12.97
CA GLU A 529 -0.55 -4.80 -13.93
C GLU A 529 -0.93 -4.41 -15.37
N ARG A 530 -2.02 -3.64 -15.55
CA ARG A 530 -2.42 -3.10 -16.86
C ARG A 530 -1.38 -2.10 -17.40
N GLU A 531 -0.75 -1.28 -16.56
CA GLU A 531 0.33 -0.35 -16.97
C GLU A 531 1.63 -1.06 -17.40
N ILE A 532 2.02 -2.15 -16.72
CA ILE A 532 3.21 -2.96 -17.08
C ILE A 532 3.00 -3.67 -18.42
N LYS A 533 1.77 -4.10 -18.73
CA LYS A 533 1.39 -4.67 -20.03
C LYS A 533 1.25 -3.60 -21.13
N ALA A 534 0.77 -2.40 -20.79
CA ALA A 534 0.59 -1.31 -21.75
C ALA A 534 1.93 -0.73 -22.23
N MET A 535 2.96 -0.68 -21.38
CA MET A 535 4.29 -0.18 -21.76
C MET A 535 5.02 -1.04 -22.81
N SER A 536 4.58 -2.28 -23.07
CA SER A 536 5.16 -3.12 -24.13
C SER A 536 4.50 -2.96 -25.50
N ASN A 537 3.35 -2.28 -25.61
CA ASN A 537 2.48 -2.37 -26.78
C ASN A 537 2.01 -1.01 -27.36
N VAL A 538 2.79 0.07 -27.25
CA VAL A 538 2.45 1.34 -27.92
C VAL A 538 3.32 1.57 -29.15
N GLU A 539 2.97 0.85 -30.22
CA GLU A 539 3.13 1.35 -31.57
C GLU A 539 1.76 1.27 -32.27
N LYS A 540 1.31 2.43 -32.77
CA LYS A 540 0.22 2.64 -33.75
C LYS A 540 -1.19 2.99 -33.22
N THR A 541 -1.46 4.29 -33.45
CA THR A 541 -2.62 4.88 -34.13
C THR A 541 -3.57 5.69 -33.27
N LYS A 542 -3.93 6.82 -33.85
CA LYS A 542 -4.67 7.96 -33.34
C LYS A 542 -5.94 8.06 -34.17
N LEU A 543 -7.11 8.24 -33.55
CA LEU A 543 -8.26 8.85 -34.21
C LEU A 543 -9.24 9.46 -33.18
N ASP A 544 -9.65 10.70 -33.46
CA ASP A 544 -10.67 11.49 -32.74
C ASP A 544 -12.07 10.85 -32.81
N ILE A 545 -12.97 11.15 -31.85
CA ILE A 545 -14.31 11.73 -32.10
C ILE A 545 -15.03 12.14 -30.78
N LEU A 546 -15.76 13.26 -30.95
CA LEU A 546 -16.73 14.04 -30.15
C LEU A 546 -17.34 13.53 -28.83
N GLU A 547 -17.35 14.44 -27.86
CA GLU A 547 -18.15 14.44 -26.62
C GLU A 547 -19.64 14.84 -26.83
N ARG A 548 -20.55 14.17 -26.10
CA ARG A 548 -21.86 14.67 -25.62
C ARG A 548 -22.34 13.86 -24.38
N PRO A 549 -23.31 14.35 -23.59
CA PRO A 549 -23.16 14.50 -22.14
C PRO A 549 -23.61 13.29 -21.30
N THR A 550 -22.90 13.15 -20.19
CA THR A 550 -23.01 12.20 -19.07
C THR A 550 -24.38 12.23 -18.37
N ILE A 551 -24.94 11.04 -18.10
CA ILE A 551 -25.90 10.81 -17.01
C ILE A 551 -25.32 9.70 -16.13
N THR A 552 -25.04 10.05 -14.87
CA THR A 552 -24.44 9.22 -13.83
C THR A 552 -25.45 8.24 -13.22
N LEU A 553 -25.06 6.97 -13.09
CA LEU A 553 -25.55 6.05 -12.06
C LEU A 553 -24.36 5.23 -11.50
N SER A 554 -24.21 5.34 -10.17
CA SER A 554 -23.49 4.53 -9.17
C SER A 554 -22.59 3.34 -9.57
N ASP A 555 -21.36 3.38 -9.05
CA ASP A 555 -20.63 2.31 -8.33
C ASP A 555 -20.38 0.92 -8.97
N ASP A 556 -20.13 0.79 -10.27
CA ASP A 556 -19.48 -0.43 -10.79
C ASP A 556 -18.48 -0.11 -11.91
N ASP A 557 -17.30 -0.72 -11.81
CA ASP A 557 -16.14 -0.68 -12.75
C ASP A 557 -16.43 -1.37 -14.11
N VAL A 558 -17.69 -1.41 -14.52
CA VAL A 558 -18.22 -2.21 -15.62
C VAL A 558 -18.77 -1.25 -16.69
N ASP A 559 -18.19 -1.26 -17.89
CA ASP A 559 -18.59 -0.38 -18.99
C ASP A 559 -19.85 -0.90 -19.69
N VAL A 560 -20.98 -0.84 -18.99
CA VAL A 560 -22.28 -1.30 -19.50
C VAL A 560 -22.67 -0.53 -20.77
N GLU A 561 -22.38 0.78 -20.84
CA GLU A 561 -22.64 1.57 -22.04
C GLU A 561 -21.78 1.12 -23.23
N GLY A 562 -20.50 0.83 -23.00
CA GLY A 562 -19.58 0.26 -24.00
C GLY A 562 -20.03 -1.11 -24.49
N PHE A 563 -20.46 -1.99 -23.58
CA PHE A 563 -21.02 -3.29 -23.93
C PHE A 563 -22.25 -3.15 -24.83
N LEU A 564 -23.22 -2.31 -24.43
CA LEU A 564 -24.43 -2.05 -25.21
C LEU A 564 -24.11 -1.52 -26.62
N PHE A 565 -23.12 -0.64 -26.74
CA PHE A 565 -22.69 -0.09 -28.03
C PHE A 565 -21.94 -1.11 -28.90
N SER A 566 -21.30 -2.11 -28.30
CA SER A 566 -20.57 -3.18 -29.00
C SER A 566 -21.48 -4.26 -29.58
N LEU A 567 -22.72 -4.38 -29.08
CA LEU A 567 -23.70 -5.37 -29.54
C LEU A 567 -24.34 -4.95 -30.86
N THR A 568 -24.52 -5.91 -31.75
CA THR A 568 -25.27 -5.78 -32.99
C THR A 568 -26.78 -5.91 -32.71
N GLU A 569 -27.61 -5.41 -33.63
CA GLU A 569 -29.08 -5.53 -33.53
C GLU A 569 -29.52 -7.00 -33.39
N GLU A 570 -28.81 -7.92 -34.04
CA GLU A 570 -29.10 -9.35 -33.98
C GLU A 570 -28.75 -9.99 -32.62
N GLU A 571 -27.67 -9.55 -31.98
CA GLU A 571 -27.26 -10.01 -30.65
C GLU A 571 -28.20 -9.44 -29.59
N ILE A 572 -28.58 -8.17 -29.70
CA ILE A 572 -29.60 -7.53 -28.84
C ILE A 572 -30.93 -8.28 -28.97
N GLU A 573 -31.33 -8.63 -30.20
CA GLU A 573 -32.54 -9.40 -30.44
C GLU A 573 -32.49 -10.78 -29.78
N PHE A 574 -31.39 -11.50 -29.95
CA PHE A 574 -31.16 -12.78 -29.33
C PHE A 574 -31.16 -12.71 -27.80
N ILE A 575 -30.45 -11.76 -27.19
CA ILE A 575 -30.38 -11.59 -25.74
C ILE A 575 -31.76 -11.32 -25.15
N SER A 576 -32.58 -10.52 -25.83
CA SER A 576 -33.96 -10.20 -25.39
C SER A 576 -34.88 -11.43 -25.30
N THR A 577 -34.50 -12.55 -25.91
CA THR A 577 -35.28 -13.80 -25.83
C THR A 577 -35.09 -14.54 -24.50
N PHE A 578 -34.14 -14.13 -23.66
CA PHE A 578 -33.86 -14.71 -22.33
C PHE A 578 -34.78 -14.15 -21.22
N SER A 579 -36.08 -14.00 -21.51
CA SER A 579 -37.06 -13.38 -20.58
C SER A 579 -37.21 -14.13 -19.23
N SER A 580 -36.78 -15.38 -19.16
CA SER A 580 -36.73 -16.21 -17.94
C SER A 580 -35.32 -16.41 -17.39
N LYS A 581 -34.32 -15.64 -17.84
CA LYS A 581 -32.88 -15.73 -17.50
C LYS A 581 -32.22 -17.08 -17.82
N ARG A 582 -32.95 -18.00 -18.46
CA ARG A 582 -32.56 -19.38 -18.77
C ARG A 582 -33.27 -19.86 -20.03
N ARG A 583 -32.54 -20.56 -20.90
CA ARG A 583 -33.06 -21.22 -22.12
C ARG A 583 -32.37 -22.56 -22.36
N ARG A 584 -33.12 -23.56 -22.83
CA ARG A 584 -32.54 -24.87 -23.19
C ARG A 584 -31.68 -24.79 -24.45
N ILE A 585 -30.57 -25.54 -24.46
CA ILE A 585 -29.58 -25.53 -25.55
C ILE A 585 -30.16 -26.01 -26.89
N ASP A 586 -31.06 -26.99 -26.90
CA ASP A 586 -31.69 -27.50 -28.12
C ASP A 586 -32.56 -26.44 -28.81
N VAL A 587 -33.32 -25.66 -28.04
CA VAL A 587 -34.15 -24.57 -28.55
C VAL A 587 -33.28 -23.44 -29.11
N VAL A 588 -32.20 -23.08 -28.42
CA VAL A 588 -31.26 -22.04 -28.86
C VAL A 588 -30.52 -22.46 -30.14
N ASN A 589 -30.11 -23.73 -30.21
CA ASN A 589 -29.47 -24.29 -31.41
C ASN A 589 -30.42 -24.29 -32.62
N ASP A 590 -31.70 -24.60 -32.43
CA ASP A 590 -32.70 -24.61 -33.51
C ASP A 590 -33.00 -23.20 -34.04
N GLU A 591 -32.96 -22.17 -33.18
CA GLU A 591 -33.21 -20.76 -33.52
C GLU A 591 -32.04 -20.11 -34.27
N ILE A 592 -30.80 -20.40 -33.86
CA ILE A 592 -29.60 -19.87 -34.51
C ILE A 592 -29.24 -20.67 -35.77
N ARG A 593 -29.75 -21.91 -35.93
CA ARG A 593 -29.50 -22.76 -37.11
C ARG A 593 -29.84 -22.05 -38.43
N ASP A 594 -30.88 -21.23 -38.45
CA ASP A 594 -31.32 -20.50 -39.63
C ASP A 594 -30.37 -19.36 -40.04
N LYS A 595 -29.43 -18.97 -39.15
CA LYS A 595 -28.39 -17.95 -39.37
C LYS A 595 -27.07 -18.52 -39.90
N GLY A 596 -26.93 -19.85 -40.02
CA GLY A 596 -25.75 -20.50 -40.62
C GLY A 596 -24.49 -20.54 -39.75
N ILE A 597 -24.58 -20.18 -38.46
CA ILE A 597 -23.47 -20.18 -37.48
C ILE A 597 -23.84 -21.13 -36.34
N PRO A 598 -22.91 -21.91 -35.76
CA PRO A 598 -23.20 -22.70 -34.56
C PRO A 598 -23.54 -21.79 -33.36
N ALA A 599 -24.59 -22.08 -32.61
CA ALA A 599 -25.01 -21.25 -31.46
C ALA A 599 -23.91 -21.02 -30.43
N ALA A 600 -23.03 -22.01 -30.21
CA ALA A 600 -21.89 -21.88 -29.32
C ALA A 600 -20.90 -20.81 -29.79
N VAL A 601 -20.71 -20.64 -31.11
CA VAL A 601 -19.84 -19.60 -31.69
C VAL A 601 -20.49 -18.23 -31.51
N PHE A 602 -21.78 -18.13 -31.78
CA PHE A 602 -22.55 -16.89 -31.62
C PHE A 602 -22.59 -16.40 -30.16
N ILE A 603 -22.79 -17.32 -29.20
CA ILE A 603 -22.76 -17.01 -27.77
C ILE A 603 -21.35 -16.63 -27.32
N ASN A 604 -20.32 -17.29 -27.87
CA ASN A 604 -18.94 -16.94 -27.55
C ASN A 604 -18.58 -15.53 -28.03
N GLU A 605 -19.13 -15.04 -29.15
CA GLU A 605 -18.92 -13.66 -29.61
C GLU A 605 -19.53 -12.64 -28.64
N ILE A 606 -20.73 -12.90 -28.13
CA ILE A 606 -21.38 -12.08 -27.09
C ILE A 606 -20.56 -12.11 -25.79
N ASN A 607 -20.12 -13.29 -25.36
CA ASN A 607 -19.32 -13.44 -24.14
C ASN A 607 -17.94 -12.80 -24.28
N THR A 608 -17.32 -12.81 -25.47
CA THR A 608 -16.05 -12.10 -25.70
C THR A 608 -16.21 -10.59 -25.51
N LYS A 609 -17.33 -10.02 -25.98
CA LYS A 609 -17.66 -8.61 -25.75
C LYS A 609 -17.95 -8.35 -24.27
N ALA A 610 -18.68 -9.25 -23.62
CA ALA A 610 -18.96 -9.14 -22.19
C ALA A 610 -17.69 -9.20 -21.34
N GLU A 611 -16.73 -10.07 -21.67
CA GLU A 611 -15.43 -10.12 -21.01
C GLU A 611 -14.61 -8.84 -21.24
N GLU A 612 -14.77 -8.17 -22.38
CA GLU A 612 -14.06 -6.92 -22.70
C GLU A 612 -14.61 -5.70 -21.95
N TYR A 613 -15.94 -5.60 -21.80
CA TYR A 613 -16.61 -4.41 -21.25
C TYR A 613 -17.17 -4.62 -19.84
N LEU A 614 -17.59 -5.84 -19.52
CA LEU A 614 -18.20 -6.21 -18.26
C LEU A 614 -17.27 -7.02 -17.33
N ASP A 615 -16.04 -7.33 -17.79
CA ASP A 615 -15.04 -8.17 -17.10
C ASP A 615 -15.58 -9.58 -16.67
N ASP A 616 -16.71 -10.04 -17.23
CA ASP A 616 -17.32 -11.35 -16.93
C ASP A 616 -18.14 -11.92 -18.11
N VAL A 617 -18.45 -13.21 -18.06
CA VAL A 617 -19.21 -13.96 -19.06
C VAL A 617 -20.71 -13.66 -18.90
N PHE A 618 -21.36 -13.21 -19.96
CA PHE A 618 -22.77 -12.82 -19.91
C PHE A 618 -23.74 -14.02 -19.94
N ILE A 619 -23.42 -15.05 -20.72
CA ILE A 619 -24.23 -16.27 -20.88
C ILE A 619 -23.40 -17.51 -20.53
N GLU A 620 -23.78 -18.19 -19.46
CA GLU A 620 -23.15 -19.42 -19.01
C GLU A 620 -23.88 -20.67 -19.50
N GLN A 621 -23.14 -21.76 -19.68
CA GLN A 621 -23.73 -23.08 -19.94
C GLN A 621 -23.78 -23.90 -18.64
N ILE A 622 -24.98 -24.15 -18.13
CA ILE A 622 -25.22 -24.95 -16.93
C ILE A 622 -26.02 -26.19 -17.31
N GLY A 623 -25.32 -27.32 -17.49
CA GLY A 623 -25.93 -28.57 -17.94
C GLY A 623 -26.47 -28.46 -19.36
N ASP A 624 -27.79 -28.67 -19.52
CA ASP A 624 -28.48 -28.61 -20.81
C ASP A 624 -29.13 -27.23 -21.09
N ASP A 625 -28.80 -26.21 -20.30
CA ASP A 625 -29.33 -24.85 -20.38
C ASP A 625 -28.23 -23.80 -20.56
N TYR A 626 -28.56 -22.74 -21.30
CA TYR A 626 -27.88 -21.45 -21.25
C TYR A 626 -28.57 -20.55 -20.23
N VAL A 627 -27.80 -19.92 -19.35
CA VAL A 627 -28.28 -19.10 -18.23
C VAL A 627 -27.57 -17.76 -18.25
N ILE A 628 -28.31 -16.67 -18.05
CA ILE A 628 -27.70 -15.34 -17.89
C ILE A 628 -27.03 -15.29 -16.52
N ASN A 629 -25.79 -14.83 -16.48
CA ASN A 629 -25.03 -14.69 -15.25
C ASN A 629 -25.82 -13.86 -14.22
N GLU A 630 -25.93 -14.37 -12.99
CA GLU A 630 -26.75 -13.79 -11.93
C GLU A 630 -26.30 -12.38 -11.55
N GLU A 631 -25.00 -12.08 -11.71
CA GLU A 631 -24.39 -10.78 -11.41
C GLU A 631 -24.66 -9.75 -12.53
N LEU A 632 -24.92 -10.20 -13.77
CA LEU A 632 -25.15 -9.35 -14.95
C LEU A 632 -26.64 -9.23 -15.36
N VAL A 633 -27.54 -9.68 -14.48
CA VAL A 633 -29.00 -9.59 -14.70
C VAL A 633 -29.48 -8.16 -14.93
N CYS A 634 -28.87 -7.16 -14.26
CA CYS A 634 -29.22 -5.76 -14.43
C CYS A 634 -28.96 -5.25 -15.87
N VAL A 635 -27.93 -5.77 -16.54
CA VAL A 635 -27.60 -5.45 -17.94
C VAL A 635 -28.66 -5.99 -18.89
N LEU A 636 -29.20 -7.20 -18.63
CA LEU A 636 -30.32 -7.74 -19.39
C LEU A 636 -31.56 -6.84 -19.28
N GLU A 637 -31.88 -6.33 -18.08
CA GLU A 637 -33.01 -5.43 -17.87
C GLU A 637 -32.85 -4.09 -18.61
N GLU A 638 -31.62 -3.60 -18.76
CA GLU A 638 -31.33 -2.37 -19.50
C GLU A 638 -31.40 -2.57 -21.02
N ILE A 639 -30.95 -3.73 -21.52
CA ILE A 639 -31.15 -4.15 -22.92
C ILE A 639 -32.65 -4.20 -23.25
N GLU A 640 -33.47 -4.79 -22.37
CA GLU A 640 -34.92 -4.85 -22.55
C GLU A 640 -35.57 -3.46 -22.54
N ARG A 641 -35.08 -2.53 -21.71
CA ARG A 641 -35.55 -1.13 -21.69
C ARG A 641 -35.17 -0.35 -22.95
N SER A 642 -33.97 -0.54 -23.49
CA SER A 642 -33.51 0.14 -24.70
C SER A 642 -34.36 -0.20 -25.94
N LYS A 643 -34.99 -1.38 -25.95
CA LYS A 643 -35.95 -1.81 -26.98
C LYS A 643 -37.36 -1.23 -26.84
N ALA A 644 -37.71 -0.71 -25.66
CA ALA A 644 -39.03 -0.16 -25.38
C ALA A 644 -39.17 1.32 -25.77
N ILE A 645 -38.09 1.95 -26.25
CA ILE A 645 -37.99 3.30 -26.81
C ILE A 645 -37.91 3.19 -28.32
#